data_AF-A0A2K1Q247-F1
#
_entry.id   AF-A0A2K1Q247-F1
#
_cell.length_a   1.000
_cell.length_b   1.000
_cell.length_c   1.000
_cell.angle_alpha   90.00
_cell.angle_beta   90.00
_cell.angle_gamma   90.00
#
_symmetry.space_group_name_H-M   'P 1'
#
loop_
_entity.id
_entity.type
_entity.pdbx_description
1 polymer ?
#
loop_
_entity_poly.entity_id
_entity_poly.type
_entity_poly.pdbx_seq_one_letter_code
_entity_poly.pdbx_strand_id
1 'polypeptide(L)'
;MSKRSKRSSPPPTLNEVLSARSANSAPAAHWSEADRALLSEDYASAASSYAAAADTSPVERAKHGFCLGMQGDDDGAEALLSESNVGEHPEAQAVLAWVLGGSRGRRIRGLGDAQTMHRMAERKARVDALFKLALSHDRPSLFVFYALFHVLGTYHEDAGPQAARARMLYPDWAWPHAIVAGKQRVSGNLDPGALEDLMRTLPSARHEDVFHEAYVHAMQLERWDDAERVIEALERLVSQDAQVGDRNLASLSEMRAMLSLHRARAGETDAYETVLDQLAAFVPAVAHVVDGRDPTVAPKFLLQVALEFGQEDRLRDAATALVARAWDTHGERYEDLDTWGPYVASPSLEGVLQFGHFGFDFTSRWREVEAQLGGAVRERWSLMLAADAVLHRDPEPDQVKLLCATPVQGLPWWISRAIFEAHAIHAEDPIGAGAVLAELAELAAGIPPAEDDRFPAPLESLSVDVESLENPIALFTGALDWLYATPTATGQALLEQWGMDLAEVDGGKAVLSHLAALSLSRVDSAIAHEMMDLAEIADTPETRLTAALARYPQPESTRVRAEDLSLLEAATLIALLRASPLDHVRWTLAPLDISGQSFEPTHKFIGTLFGLMNKGVLAIDASTPAGVVKVEDDGRLTAYLSRVVWRISANTLALQRAIRDLPRGQWPEAWRDHATTLARDLGVEELVTYLDHLVTDRNLPTPNMDDARGLFRIQLEHLSIAQCYYLAHKTMRETLDYQARHRPGRAQLEARIINLLRGNGERAIAKGWDTRYDRIRELPPSLLWEALHDVLTRWGRTAFEEPVMTLTLEDPETPPTHH
;
A
#
# COMPACT_ATOMS: atom_id res chain seq x y z
N MET A 1 -27.34 -57.11 45.76
CA MET A 1 -27.33 -56.84 44.30
C MET A 1 -27.25 -55.34 44.09
N SER A 2 -26.05 -54.80 43.86
CA SER A 2 -25.82 -53.37 43.62
C SER A 2 -26.06 -53.06 42.15
N LYS A 3 -27.01 -52.17 41.85
CA LYS A 3 -27.29 -51.67 40.50
C LYS A 3 -26.06 -50.90 40.00
N ARG A 4 -25.28 -51.51 39.09
CA ARG A 4 -24.27 -50.81 38.30
C ARG A 4 -24.94 -49.65 37.56
N SER A 5 -24.60 -48.43 37.95
CA SER A 5 -24.85 -47.22 37.16
C SER A 5 -24.26 -47.44 35.75
N LYS A 6 -25.11 -47.42 34.72
CA LYS A 6 -24.67 -47.35 33.32
C LYS A 6 -23.93 -46.01 33.18
N ARG A 7 -22.61 -46.05 33.00
CA ARG A 7 -21.86 -44.89 32.51
C ARG A 7 -22.52 -44.48 31.17
N SER A 8 -23.12 -43.29 31.11
CA SER A 8 -23.53 -42.71 29.84
C SER A 8 -22.25 -42.49 29.03
N SER A 9 -22.21 -43.00 27.80
CA SER A 9 -21.13 -42.70 26.88
C SER A 9 -21.03 -41.17 26.70
N PRO A 10 -19.82 -40.60 26.59
CA PRO A 10 -19.65 -39.18 26.34
C PRO A 10 -20.34 -38.78 25.01
N PRO A 11 -20.81 -37.53 24.89
CA PRO A 11 -21.34 -37.01 23.63
C PRO A 11 -20.25 -37.06 22.54
N PRO A 12 -20.60 -37.30 21.27
CA PRO A 12 -19.62 -37.33 20.19
C PRO A 12 -18.96 -35.95 20.04
N THR A 13 -17.70 -35.92 19.65
CA THR A 13 -16.99 -34.69 19.25
C THR A 13 -17.47 -34.19 17.89
N LEU A 14 -17.21 -32.92 17.57
CA LEU A 14 -17.48 -32.37 16.23
C LEU A 14 -16.81 -33.22 15.14
N ASN A 15 -15.55 -33.63 15.37
CA ASN A 15 -14.79 -34.49 14.46
C ASN A 15 -15.50 -35.84 14.21
N GLU A 16 -16.06 -36.46 15.24
CA GLU A 16 -16.78 -37.74 15.11
C GLU A 16 -18.10 -37.58 14.34
N VAL A 17 -18.84 -36.49 14.55
CA VAL A 17 -20.08 -36.22 13.81
C VAL A 17 -19.80 -35.97 12.33
N LEU A 18 -18.80 -35.13 12.01
CA LEU A 18 -18.43 -34.83 10.63
C LEU A 18 -17.79 -36.03 9.90
N SER A 19 -17.01 -36.85 10.62
CA SER A 19 -16.45 -38.08 10.06
C SER A 19 -17.56 -39.09 9.73
N ALA A 20 -18.56 -39.23 10.60
CA ALA A 20 -19.72 -40.08 10.34
C ALA A 20 -20.53 -39.57 9.14
N ARG A 21 -20.68 -38.24 9.00
CA ARG A 21 -21.32 -37.60 7.83
C ARG A 21 -20.58 -37.96 6.55
N SER A 22 -19.27 -37.74 6.53
CA SER A 22 -18.41 -38.04 5.37
C SER A 22 -18.43 -39.52 4.99
N ALA A 23 -18.57 -40.42 5.97
CA ALA A 23 -18.67 -41.85 5.78
C ALA A 23 -20.11 -42.36 5.51
N ASN A 24 -21.11 -41.46 5.47
CA ASN A 24 -22.54 -41.80 5.40
C ASN A 24 -22.96 -42.88 6.42
N SER A 25 -22.44 -42.76 7.64
CA SER A 25 -22.65 -43.72 8.72
C SER A 25 -23.89 -43.38 9.54
N ALA A 26 -24.64 -44.41 9.95
CA ALA A 26 -25.80 -44.22 10.82
C ALA A 26 -25.37 -43.66 12.20
N PRO A 27 -26.14 -42.72 12.79
CA PRO A 27 -25.83 -42.16 14.09
C PRO A 27 -25.89 -43.24 15.17
N ALA A 28 -24.95 -43.22 16.12
CA ALA A 28 -24.98 -44.18 17.21
C ALA A 28 -26.20 -43.93 18.12
N ALA A 29 -26.69 -44.98 18.77
CA ALA A 29 -27.90 -44.92 19.60
C ALA A 29 -27.83 -43.91 20.77
N HIS A 30 -26.62 -43.49 21.17
CA HIS A 30 -26.39 -42.55 22.26
C HIS A 30 -26.29 -41.08 21.82
N TRP A 31 -26.34 -40.80 20.50
CA TRP A 31 -26.28 -39.43 19.99
C TRP A 31 -27.55 -38.65 20.35
N SER A 32 -27.38 -37.36 20.64
CA SER A 32 -28.50 -36.46 20.94
C SER A 32 -29.31 -36.14 19.68
N GLU A 33 -30.47 -35.51 19.84
CA GLU A 33 -31.24 -35.00 18.71
C GLU A 33 -30.49 -33.89 17.97
N ALA A 34 -29.76 -33.04 18.70
CA ALA A 34 -28.88 -32.01 18.13
C ALA A 34 -27.76 -32.63 17.26
N ASP A 35 -27.14 -33.72 17.70
CA ASP A 35 -26.11 -34.43 16.92
C ASP A 35 -26.69 -35.03 15.63
N ARG A 36 -27.94 -35.49 15.67
CA ARG A 36 -28.64 -35.99 14.46
C ARG A 36 -29.01 -34.86 13.52
N ALA A 37 -29.41 -33.70 14.05
CA ALA A 37 -29.67 -32.50 13.25
C ALA A 37 -28.40 -32.01 12.55
N LEU A 38 -27.28 -31.93 13.27
CA LEU A 38 -25.97 -31.60 12.70
C LEU A 38 -25.52 -32.62 11.64
N LEU A 39 -25.68 -33.92 11.91
CA LEU A 39 -25.39 -34.99 10.94
C LEU A 39 -26.22 -34.85 9.65
N SER A 40 -27.47 -34.38 9.78
CA SER A 40 -28.42 -34.19 8.66
C SER A 40 -28.37 -32.80 8.03
N GLU A 41 -27.37 -31.99 8.39
CA GLU A 41 -27.16 -30.62 7.88
C GLU A 41 -28.27 -29.62 8.23
N ASP A 42 -29.10 -29.92 9.23
CA ASP A 42 -30.05 -28.97 9.82
C ASP A 42 -29.33 -28.10 10.88
N TYR A 43 -28.50 -27.19 10.39
CA TYR A 43 -27.63 -26.36 11.23
C TYR A 43 -28.41 -25.43 12.15
N ALA A 44 -29.57 -24.92 11.72
CA ALA A 44 -30.40 -24.02 12.51
C ALA A 44 -30.99 -24.75 13.73
N SER A 45 -31.59 -25.92 13.54
CA SER A 45 -32.11 -26.72 14.65
C SER A 45 -31.00 -27.22 15.57
N ALA A 46 -29.85 -27.61 15.01
CA ALA A 46 -28.68 -28.02 15.77
C ALA A 46 -28.12 -26.86 16.64
N ALA A 47 -27.94 -25.66 16.07
CA ALA A 47 -27.43 -24.50 16.78
C ALA A 47 -28.32 -24.12 17.97
N SER A 48 -29.63 -24.02 17.73
CA SER A 48 -30.62 -23.73 18.78
C SER A 48 -30.55 -24.73 19.94
N SER A 49 -30.36 -26.01 19.62
CA SER A 49 -30.26 -27.09 20.62
C SER A 49 -28.94 -27.07 21.40
N TYR A 50 -27.82 -26.68 20.76
CA TYR A 50 -26.52 -26.60 21.44
C TYR A 50 -26.32 -25.32 22.26
N ALA A 51 -27.06 -24.24 21.98
CA ALA A 51 -26.89 -22.93 22.61
C ALA A 51 -26.85 -22.99 24.14
N ALA A 52 -27.78 -23.71 24.77
CA ALA A 52 -27.85 -23.83 26.23
C ALA A 52 -26.69 -24.64 26.86
N ALA A 53 -26.04 -25.52 26.09
CA ALA A 53 -24.96 -26.38 26.56
C ALA A 53 -23.55 -25.87 26.19
N ALA A 54 -23.45 -24.93 25.24
CA ALA A 54 -22.19 -24.39 24.73
C ALA A 54 -21.32 -23.71 25.81
N ASP A 55 -21.95 -23.13 26.84
CA ASP A 55 -21.21 -22.49 27.94
C ASP A 55 -20.55 -23.50 28.89
N THR A 56 -21.11 -24.70 29.00
CA THR A 56 -20.72 -25.68 30.01
C THR A 56 -19.96 -26.89 29.47
N SER A 57 -19.97 -27.10 28.14
CA SER A 57 -19.28 -28.22 27.48
C SER A 57 -18.43 -27.73 26.30
N PRO A 58 -17.10 -27.91 26.33
CA PRO A 58 -16.22 -27.57 25.20
C PRO A 58 -16.59 -28.30 23.90
N VAL A 59 -17.13 -29.52 24.02
CA VAL A 59 -17.58 -30.33 22.88
C VAL A 59 -18.83 -29.74 22.23
N GLU A 60 -19.83 -29.35 23.02
CA GLU A 60 -21.03 -28.72 22.47
C GLU A 60 -20.76 -27.29 22.00
N ARG A 61 -19.81 -26.60 22.62
CA ARG A 61 -19.32 -25.29 22.17
C ARG A 61 -18.79 -25.35 20.74
N ALA A 62 -17.94 -26.32 20.45
CA ALA A 62 -17.37 -26.49 19.10
C ALA A 62 -18.45 -26.78 18.06
N LYS A 63 -19.43 -27.64 18.39
CA LYS A 63 -20.56 -27.93 17.49
C LYS A 63 -21.46 -26.72 17.28
N HIS A 64 -21.76 -25.97 18.34
CA HIS A 64 -22.53 -24.74 18.25
C HIS A 64 -21.85 -23.72 17.34
N GLY A 65 -20.56 -23.43 17.59
CA GLY A 65 -19.78 -22.50 16.78
C GLY A 65 -19.69 -22.94 15.31
N PHE A 66 -19.54 -24.25 15.04
CA PHE A 66 -19.59 -24.78 13.68
C PHE A 66 -20.94 -24.52 13.00
N CYS A 67 -22.06 -24.80 13.69
CA CYS A 67 -23.39 -24.53 13.15
C CYS A 67 -23.64 -23.04 12.88
N LEU A 68 -23.13 -22.13 13.72
CA LEU A 68 -23.22 -20.69 13.49
C LEU A 68 -22.42 -20.27 12.26
N GLY A 69 -21.19 -20.77 12.11
CA GLY A 69 -20.37 -20.51 10.93
C GLY A 69 -21.02 -21.01 9.63
N MET A 70 -21.64 -22.19 9.66
CA MET A 70 -22.40 -22.71 8.52
C MET A 70 -23.67 -21.90 8.19
N GLN A 71 -24.18 -21.11 9.13
CA GLN A 71 -25.31 -20.20 8.93
C GLN A 71 -24.88 -18.78 8.52
N GLY A 72 -23.57 -18.50 8.45
CA GLY A 72 -23.04 -17.17 8.14
C GLY A 72 -22.98 -16.21 9.33
N ASP A 73 -23.19 -16.70 10.56
CA ASP A 73 -22.93 -15.92 11.78
C ASP A 73 -21.46 -16.04 12.19
N ASP A 74 -20.61 -15.33 11.45
CA ASP A 74 -19.15 -15.36 11.63
C ASP A 74 -18.73 -14.89 13.03
N ASP A 75 -19.39 -13.87 13.59
CA ASP A 75 -19.04 -13.32 14.91
C ASP A 75 -19.41 -14.26 16.05
N GLY A 76 -20.62 -14.84 15.99
CA GLY A 76 -21.03 -15.88 16.94
C GLY A 76 -20.14 -17.12 16.86
N ALA A 77 -19.74 -17.52 15.65
CA ALA A 77 -18.83 -18.63 15.45
C ALA A 77 -17.42 -18.37 15.99
N GLU A 78 -16.86 -17.17 15.79
CA GLU A 78 -15.52 -16.80 16.26
C GLU A 78 -15.43 -16.83 17.79
N ALA A 79 -16.50 -16.44 18.48
CA ALA A 79 -16.57 -16.49 19.94
C ALA A 79 -16.52 -17.91 20.51
N LEU A 80 -16.92 -18.92 19.72
CA LEU A 80 -17.09 -20.29 20.19
C LEU A 80 -16.03 -21.26 19.63
N LEU A 81 -15.49 -20.99 18.44
CA LEU A 81 -14.48 -21.84 17.79
C LEU A 81 -13.05 -21.40 18.11
N SER A 82 -12.16 -22.38 18.22
CA SER A 82 -10.72 -22.20 18.37
C SER A 82 -9.98 -23.41 17.80
N GLU A 83 -8.67 -23.25 17.54
CA GLU A 83 -7.81 -24.35 17.12
C GLU A 83 -7.83 -25.54 18.11
N SER A 84 -8.10 -25.26 19.40
CA SER A 84 -8.12 -26.27 20.45
C SER A 84 -9.39 -27.13 20.50
N ASN A 85 -10.51 -26.66 19.93
CA ASN A 85 -11.80 -27.33 20.03
C ASN A 85 -12.43 -27.74 18.68
N VAL A 86 -11.95 -27.18 17.57
CA VAL A 86 -12.46 -27.48 16.22
C VAL A 86 -12.10 -28.89 15.75
N GLY A 87 -11.00 -29.45 16.25
CA GLY A 87 -10.51 -30.78 15.91
C GLY A 87 -9.75 -30.85 14.58
N GLU A 88 -9.55 -32.07 14.08
CA GLU A 88 -8.73 -32.34 12.89
C GLU A 88 -9.54 -32.51 11.60
N HIS A 89 -10.88 -32.48 11.66
CA HIS A 89 -11.72 -32.65 10.48
C HIS A 89 -11.53 -31.48 9.49
N PRO A 90 -11.28 -31.74 8.19
CA PRO A 90 -11.02 -30.69 7.21
C PRO A 90 -12.09 -29.60 7.13
N GLU A 91 -13.36 -30.00 7.17
CA GLU A 91 -14.47 -29.03 7.09
C GLU A 91 -14.54 -28.13 8.32
N ALA A 92 -14.25 -28.67 9.51
CA ALA A 92 -14.25 -27.88 10.73
C ALA A 92 -13.09 -26.86 10.70
N GLN A 93 -11.91 -27.28 10.27
CA GLN A 93 -10.75 -26.40 10.06
C GLN A 93 -11.05 -25.32 9.02
N ALA A 94 -11.72 -25.67 7.92
CA ALA A 94 -12.12 -24.72 6.88
C ALA A 94 -13.16 -23.70 7.37
N VAL A 95 -14.13 -24.10 8.20
CA VAL A 95 -15.08 -23.16 8.84
C VAL A 95 -14.35 -22.19 9.75
N LEU A 96 -13.43 -22.67 10.61
CA LEU A 96 -12.65 -21.77 11.47
C LEU A 96 -11.79 -20.81 10.63
N ALA A 97 -11.18 -21.29 9.56
CA ALA A 97 -10.38 -20.45 8.65
C ALA A 97 -11.25 -19.38 7.97
N TRP A 98 -12.46 -19.73 7.53
CA TRP A 98 -13.43 -18.77 7.00
C TRP A 98 -13.79 -17.72 8.03
N VAL A 99 -14.29 -18.12 9.19
CA VAL A 99 -14.68 -17.22 10.28
C VAL A 99 -13.55 -16.25 10.64
N LEU A 100 -12.31 -16.75 10.73
CA LEU A 100 -11.15 -15.90 11.00
C LEU A 100 -10.80 -14.98 9.83
N GLY A 101 -10.92 -15.41 8.58
CA GLY A 101 -10.62 -14.61 7.40
C GLY A 101 -11.68 -13.56 7.05
N GLY A 102 -12.95 -13.88 7.32
CA GLY A 102 -14.11 -13.16 6.79
C GLY A 102 -14.25 -13.28 5.27
N SER A 103 -15.46 -12.98 4.76
CA SER A 103 -15.72 -12.96 3.30
C SER A 103 -14.77 -12.00 2.59
N ARG A 104 -14.17 -12.45 1.48
CA ARG A 104 -13.12 -11.78 0.69
C ARG A 104 -11.89 -11.35 1.51
N GLY A 105 -11.69 -11.94 2.68
CA GLY A 105 -10.54 -11.67 3.55
C GLY A 105 -10.65 -10.36 4.32
N ARG A 106 -11.86 -9.79 4.47
CA ARG A 106 -12.08 -8.49 5.14
C ARG A 106 -11.53 -8.41 6.57
N ARG A 107 -11.30 -9.55 7.25
CA ARG A 107 -10.72 -9.59 8.62
C ARG A 107 -9.21 -9.79 8.64
N ILE A 108 -8.58 -10.04 7.49
CA ILE A 108 -7.14 -10.33 7.33
C ILE A 108 -6.47 -9.43 6.27
N ARG A 109 -7.20 -8.47 5.71
CA ARG A 109 -6.75 -7.50 4.71
C ARG A 109 -7.25 -6.12 5.09
N GLY A 110 -6.41 -5.11 4.95
CA GLY A 110 -6.76 -3.71 5.23
C GLY A 110 -5.52 -2.86 5.43
N LEU A 111 -5.73 -1.55 5.53
CA LEU A 111 -4.75 -0.57 5.97
C LEU A 111 -5.00 -0.25 7.45
N GLY A 112 -3.94 0.01 8.20
CA GLY A 112 -4.04 0.37 9.61
C GLY A 112 -2.68 0.67 10.21
N ASP A 113 -2.68 1.09 11.47
CA ASP A 113 -1.45 1.31 12.24
C ASP A 113 -0.59 0.03 12.37
N ALA A 114 0.66 0.18 12.82
CA ALA A 114 1.59 -0.94 12.93
C ALA A 114 1.06 -2.10 13.80
N GLN A 115 0.26 -1.81 14.84
CA GLN A 115 -0.32 -2.81 15.72
C GLN A 115 -1.46 -3.58 15.06
N THR A 116 -2.28 -2.90 14.25
CA THR A 116 -3.36 -3.46 13.46
C THR A 116 -2.80 -4.33 12.34
N MET A 117 -1.77 -3.85 11.65
CA MET A 117 -1.05 -4.62 10.64
C MET A 117 -0.40 -5.89 11.21
N HIS A 118 0.18 -5.83 12.41
CA HIS A 118 0.74 -7.00 13.09
C HIS A 118 -0.35 -8.04 13.44
N ARG A 119 -1.47 -7.61 14.04
CA ARG A 119 -2.60 -8.49 14.38
C ARG A 119 -3.22 -9.12 13.13
N MET A 120 -3.35 -8.36 12.03
CA MET A 120 -3.83 -8.89 10.75
C MET A 120 -2.87 -9.94 10.17
N ALA A 121 -1.56 -9.71 10.25
CA ALA A 121 -0.56 -10.65 9.78
C ALA A 121 -0.57 -11.97 10.57
N GLU A 122 -0.68 -11.91 11.90
CA GLU A 122 -0.82 -13.11 12.74
C GLU A 122 -2.10 -13.87 12.40
N ARG A 123 -3.23 -13.15 12.25
CA ARG A 123 -4.52 -13.73 11.90
C ARG A 123 -4.47 -14.41 10.52
N LYS A 124 -3.84 -13.76 9.53
CA LYS A 124 -3.59 -14.34 8.20
C LYS A 124 -2.79 -15.63 8.28
N ALA A 125 -1.68 -15.64 9.04
CA ALA A 125 -0.85 -16.84 9.20
C ALA A 125 -1.62 -18.03 9.78
N ARG A 126 -2.56 -17.77 10.71
CA ARG A 126 -3.44 -18.79 11.29
C ARG A 126 -4.44 -19.34 10.27
N VAL A 127 -5.07 -18.45 9.48
CA VAL A 127 -5.98 -18.83 8.38
C VAL A 127 -5.25 -19.71 7.36
N ASP A 128 -4.05 -19.32 6.94
CA ASP A 128 -3.24 -20.07 5.98
C ASP A 128 -2.85 -21.46 6.52
N ALA A 129 -2.50 -21.56 7.81
CA ALA A 129 -2.19 -22.83 8.45
C ALA A 129 -3.40 -23.78 8.49
N LEU A 130 -4.60 -23.26 8.82
CA LEU A 130 -5.83 -24.04 8.86
C LEU A 130 -6.23 -24.56 7.47
N PHE A 131 -6.18 -23.72 6.43
CA PHE A 131 -6.47 -24.17 5.07
C PHE A 131 -5.44 -25.19 4.57
N LYS A 132 -4.15 -25.01 4.92
CA LYS A 132 -3.11 -25.99 4.57
C LYS A 132 -3.40 -27.37 5.17
N LEU A 133 -3.89 -27.44 6.42
CA LEU A 133 -4.29 -28.68 7.05
C LEU A 133 -5.54 -29.27 6.39
N ALA A 134 -6.58 -28.46 6.18
CA ALA A 134 -7.83 -28.92 5.56
C ALA A 134 -7.61 -29.46 4.14
N LEU A 135 -6.72 -28.84 3.36
CA LEU A 135 -6.39 -29.24 1.99
C LEU A 135 -5.39 -30.41 1.92
N SER A 136 -4.78 -30.82 3.03
CA SER A 136 -3.75 -31.89 3.04
C SER A 136 -4.30 -33.27 2.70
N HIS A 137 -5.62 -33.46 2.80
CA HIS A 137 -6.29 -34.73 2.47
C HIS A 137 -6.23 -34.98 0.97
N ASP A 138 -6.18 -36.25 0.54
CA ASP A 138 -6.08 -36.62 -0.89
C ASP A 138 -7.24 -36.04 -1.71
N ARG A 139 -8.46 -36.13 -1.16
CA ARG A 139 -9.69 -35.55 -1.71
C ARG A 139 -10.42 -34.71 -0.66
N PRO A 140 -10.02 -33.44 -0.46
CA PRO A 140 -10.74 -32.50 0.40
C PRO A 140 -12.16 -32.30 -0.13
N SER A 141 -13.15 -32.13 0.75
CA SER A 141 -14.53 -31.93 0.32
C SER A 141 -14.68 -30.63 -0.48
N LEU A 142 -15.75 -30.54 -1.28
CA LEU A 142 -16.06 -29.34 -2.07
C LEU A 142 -16.16 -28.10 -1.16
N PHE A 143 -16.70 -28.26 0.05
CA PHE A 143 -16.85 -27.19 1.03
C PHE A 143 -15.50 -26.57 1.44
N VAL A 144 -14.43 -27.37 1.57
CA VAL A 144 -13.10 -26.83 1.92
C VAL A 144 -12.60 -25.86 0.87
N PHE A 145 -12.78 -26.20 -0.42
CA PHE A 145 -12.43 -25.30 -1.52
C PHE A 145 -13.36 -24.09 -1.58
N TYR A 146 -14.66 -24.28 -1.33
CA TYR A 146 -15.64 -23.19 -1.27
C TYR A 146 -15.25 -22.13 -0.22
N ALA A 147 -14.97 -22.56 1.01
CA ALA A 147 -14.51 -21.69 2.09
C ALA A 147 -13.21 -20.97 1.73
N LEU A 148 -12.24 -21.68 1.14
CA LEU A 148 -10.99 -21.10 0.67
C LEU A 148 -11.21 -19.98 -0.34
N PHE A 149 -12.01 -20.23 -1.39
CA PHE A 149 -12.26 -19.23 -2.44
C PHE A 149 -13.06 -18.04 -1.92
N HIS A 150 -13.95 -18.23 -0.95
CA HIS A 150 -14.61 -17.12 -0.27
C HIS A 150 -13.65 -16.24 0.52
N VAL A 151 -12.67 -16.81 1.23
CA VAL A 151 -11.68 -16.02 1.98
C VAL A 151 -10.67 -15.35 1.06
N LEU A 152 -10.10 -16.10 0.12
CA LEU A 152 -9.08 -15.56 -0.77
C LEU A 152 -9.67 -14.58 -1.80
N GLY A 153 -10.87 -14.86 -2.30
CA GLY A 153 -11.41 -14.19 -3.47
C GLY A 153 -10.85 -14.75 -4.78
N THR A 154 -11.63 -14.58 -5.85
CA THR A 154 -11.45 -15.17 -7.19
C THR A 154 -10.11 -14.79 -7.84
N TYR A 155 -9.66 -13.55 -7.63
CA TYR A 155 -8.47 -13.01 -8.31
C TYR A 155 -7.18 -13.09 -7.47
N HIS A 156 -7.20 -13.68 -6.28
CA HIS A 156 -6.00 -13.83 -5.44
C HIS A 156 -5.00 -14.82 -6.05
N GLU A 157 -3.70 -14.58 -5.93
CA GLU A 157 -2.65 -15.43 -6.53
C GLU A 157 -2.73 -16.90 -6.07
N ASP A 158 -2.96 -17.11 -4.78
CA ASP A 158 -3.03 -18.46 -4.18
C ASP A 158 -4.30 -19.25 -4.55
N ALA A 159 -5.32 -18.60 -5.12
CA ALA A 159 -6.55 -19.29 -5.52
C ALA A 159 -6.33 -20.20 -6.74
N GLY A 160 -5.42 -19.82 -7.65
CA GLY A 160 -5.21 -20.50 -8.94
C GLY A 160 -4.81 -21.97 -8.81
N PRO A 161 -3.74 -22.33 -8.06
CA PRO A 161 -3.34 -23.72 -7.88
C PRO A 161 -4.44 -24.58 -7.24
N GLN A 162 -5.19 -24.03 -6.29
CA GLN A 162 -6.27 -24.75 -5.62
C GLN A 162 -7.51 -24.90 -6.50
N ALA A 163 -7.82 -23.92 -7.35
CA ALA A 163 -8.87 -24.02 -8.36
C ALA A 163 -8.53 -25.08 -9.43
N ALA A 164 -7.27 -25.13 -9.88
CA ALA A 164 -6.80 -26.17 -10.79
C ALA A 164 -6.94 -27.59 -10.18
N ARG A 165 -6.67 -27.73 -8.88
CA ARG A 165 -6.91 -28.99 -8.16
C ARG A 165 -8.41 -29.29 -8.00
N ALA A 166 -9.21 -28.30 -7.64
CA ALA A 166 -10.65 -28.45 -7.44
C ALA A 166 -11.36 -28.90 -8.72
N ARG A 167 -11.03 -28.32 -9.88
CA ARG A 167 -11.62 -28.74 -11.17
C ARG A 167 -11.28 -30.18 -11.56
N MET A 168 -10.11 -30.70 -11.16
CA MET A 168 -9.75 -32.10 -11.40
C MET A 168 -10.56 -33.06 -10.53
N LEU A 169 -10.84 -32.68 -9.29
CA LEU A 169 -11.59 -33.51 -8.33
C LEU A 169 -13.12 -33.40 -8.51
N TYR A 170 -13.58 -32.25 -9.02
CA TYR A 170 -14.98 -31.85 -9.15
C TYR A 170 -15.23 -31.15 -10.50
N PRO A 171 -15.17 -31.88 -11.63
CA PRO A 171 -15.20 -31.29 -12.98
C PRO A 171 -16.52 -30.57 -13.33
N ASP A 172 -17.61 -30.90 -12.65
CA ASP A 172 -18.93 -30.29 -12.86
C ASP A 172 -19.18 -29.07 -11.96
N TRP A 173 -18.26 -28.75 -11.05
CA TRP A 173 -18.38 -27.56 -10.22
C TRP A 173 -17.86 -26.34 -11.00
N ALA A 174 -18.75 -25.40 -11.29
CA ALA A 174 -18.49 -24.29 -12.20
C ALA A 174 -17.45 -23.27 -11.69
N TRP A 175 -17.45 -22.95 -10.39
CA TRP A 175 -16.67 -21.82 -9.85
C TRP A 175 -15.13 -21.95 -10.01
N PRO A 176 -14.51 -23.11 -9.77
CA PRO A 176 -13.08 -23.31 -10.04
C PRO A 176 -12.67 -23.05 -11.49
N HIS A 177 -13.55 -23.36 -12.46
CA HIS A 177 -13.26 -23.10 -13.87
C HIS A 177 -13.18 -21.59 -14.14
N ALA A 178 -14.06 -20.80 -13.52
CA ALA A 178 -14.01 -19.33 -13.59
C ALA A 178 -12.72 -18.76 -13.00
N ILE A 179 -12.30 -19.25 -11.82
CA ILE A 179 -11.04 -18.80 -11.20
C ILE A 179 -9.84 -19.09 -12.11
N VAL A 180 -9.78 -20.28 -12.71
CA VAL A 180 -8.68 -20.64 -13.64
C VAL A 180 -8.74 -19.78 -14.91
N ALA A 181 -9.91 -19.59 -15.50
CA ALA A 181 -10.11 -18.76 -16.68
C ALA A 181 -9.73 -17.29 -16.41
N GLY A 182 -10.15 -16.72 -15.29
CA GLY A 182 -9.77 -15.36 -14.90
C GLY A 182 -8.25 -15.20 -14.74
N LYS A 183 -7.57 -16.19 -14.16
CA LYS A 183 -6.09 -16.20 -14.08
C LYS A 183 -5.42 -16.28 -15.45
N GLN A 184 -5.94 -17.13 -16.33
CA GLN A 184 -5.48 -17.26 -17.71
C GLN A 184 -5.60 -15.94 -18.47
N ARG A 185 -6.77 -15.29 -18.39
CA ARG A 185 -7.03 -13.97 -18.97
C ARG A 185 -6.09 -12.89 -18.45
N VAL A 186 -5.91 -12.78 -17.13
CA VAL A 186 -4.98 -11.79 -16.53
C VAL A 186 -3.53 -12.02 -16.98
N SER A 187 -3.14 -13.28 -17.23
CA SER A 187 -1.82 -13.61 -17.79
C SER A 187 -1.70 -13.41 -19.31
N GLY A 188 -2.76 -12.95 -19.99
CA GLY A 188 -2.81 -12.78 -21.45
C GLY A 188 -2.92 -14.09 -22.23
N ASN A 189 -3.23 -15.21 -21.57
CA ASN A 189 -3.34 -16.53 -22.18
C ASN A 189 -4.83 -16.90 -22.34
N LEU A 190 -5.44 -16.52 -23.47
CA LEU A 190 -6.83 -16.86 -23.76
C LEU A 190 -6.94 -18.25 -24.39
N ASP A 191 -7.21 -19.26 -23.55
CA ASP A 191 -7.36 -20.65 -23.97
C ASP A 191 -8.82 -20.96 -24.37
N PRO A 192 -9.10 -21.34 -25.64
CA PRO A 192 -10.44 -21.76 -26.06
C PRO A 192 -11.00 -22.93 -25.24
N GLY A 193 -10.15 -23.81 -24.72
CA GLY A 193 -10.57 -24.93 -23.87
C GLY A 193 -11.17 -24.47 -22.54
N ALA A 194 -10.72 -23.34 -22.00
CA ALA A 194 -11.28 -22.76 -20.78
C ALA A 194 -12.71 -22.28 -20.98
N LEU A 195 -13.00 -21.67 -22.15
CA LEU A 195 -14.37 -21.30 -22.51
C LEU A 195 -15.26 -22.53 -22.68
N GLU A 196 -14.77 -23.61 -23.29
CA GLU A 196 -15.54 -24.86 -23.41
C GLU A 196 -15.94 -25.43 -22.04
N ASP A 197 -15.02 -25.42 -21.07
CA ASP A 197 -15.29 -25.83 -19.69
C ASP A 197 -16.32 -24.93 -18.99
N LEU A 198 -16.21 -23.61 -19.17
CA LEU A 198 -17.17 -22.65 -18.65
C LEU A 198 -18.56 -22.87 -19.25
N MET A 199 -18.67 -23.00 -20.58
CA MET A 199 -19.94 -23.23 -21.26
C MET A 199 -20.58 -24.56 -20.88
N ARG A 200 -19.78 -25.60 -20.64
CA ARG A 200 -20.25 -26.91 -20.15
C ARG A 200 -20.87 -26.80 -18.75
N THR A 201 -20.27 -26.01 -17.87
CA THR A 201 -20.69 -25.91 -16.46
C THR A 201 -21.71 -24.79 -16.19
N LEU A 202 -21.86 -23.84 -17.14
CA LEU A 202 -22.78 -22.70 -17.10
C LEU A 202 -24.20 -23.05 -16.65
N PRO A 203 -24.87 -24.15 -17.09
CA PRO A 203 -26.23 -24.46 -16.65
C PRO A 203 -26.37 -24.73 -15.14
N SER A 204 -25.27 -25.08 -14.47
CA SER A 204 -25.21 -25.34 -13.03
C SER A 204 -24.61 -24.17 -12.24
N ALA A 205 -24.18 -23.11 -12.92
CA ALA A 205 -23.50 -21.99 -12.31
C ALA A 205 -24.44 -21.21 -11.38
N ARG A 206 -23.91 -20.88 -10.20
CA ARG A 206 -24.57 -20.04 -9.18
C ARG A 206 -23.72 -18.84 -8.76
N HIS A 207 -22.47 -18.79 -9.20
CA HIS A 207 -21.51 -17.75 -8.84
C HIS A 207 -21.33 -16.77 -9.99
N GLU A 208 -21.26 -15.49 -9.65
CA GLU A 208 -21.06 -14.36 -10.57
C GLU A 208 -19.88 -14.55 -11.52
N ASP A 209 -18.74 -14.96 -10.98
CA ASP A 209 -17.49 -15.09 -11.72
C ASP A 209 -17.60 -16.02 -12.92
N VAL A 210 -18.47 -17.03 -12.86
CA VAL A 210 -18.65 -17.98 -13.96
C VAL A 210 -19.28 -17.29 -15.16
N PHE A 211 -20.33 -16.50 -14.95
CA PHE A 211 -20.97 -15.76 -16.03
C PHE A 211 -20.05 -14.66 -16.54
N HIS A 212 -19.32 -14.00 -15.64
CA HIS A 212 -18.34 -12.97 -16.00
C HIS A 212 -17.29 -13.55 -16.93
N GLU A 213 -16.57 -14.58 -16.49
CA GLU A 213 -15.46 -15.14 -17.26
C GLU A 213 -15.92 -15.85 -18.53
N ALA A 214 -17.11 -16.49 -18.53
CA ALA A 214 -17.67 -17.10 -19.73
C ALA A 214 -17.99 -16.04 -20.79
N TYR A 215 -18.65 -14.94 -20.40
CA TYR A 215 -18.97 -13.85 -21.31
C TYR A 215 -17.71 -13.18 -21.85
N VAL A 216 -16.77 -12.83 -20.97
CA VAL A 216 -15.51 -12.17 -21.34
C VAL A 216 -14.68 -13.04 -22.28
N HIS A 217 -14.48 -14.33 -21.97
CA HIS A 217 -13.73 -15.23 -22.84
C HIS A 217 -14.41 -15.41 -24.19
N ALA A 218 -15.74 -15.53 -24.22
CA ALA A 218 -16.50 -15.62 -25.46
C ALA A 218 -16.32 -14.38 -26.33
N MET A 219 -16.39 -13.18 -25.73
CA MET A 219 -16.17 -11.91 -26.42
C MET A 219 -14.74 -11.78 -26.97
N GLN A 220 -13.72 -12.10 -26.17
CA GLN A 220 -12.32 -11.98 -26.58
C GLN A 220 -11.88 -13.02 -27.60
N LEU A 221 -12.51 -14.20 -27.63
CA LEU A 221 -12.28 -15.26 -28.61
C LEU A 221 -13.17 -15.13 -29.85
N GLU A 222 -13.96 -14.06 -29.96
CA GLU A 222 -14.90 -13.82 -31.06
C GLU A 222 -15.95 -14.95 -31.23
N ARG A 223 -16.33 -15.61 -30.14
CA ARG A 223 -17.33 -16.69 -30.09
C ARG A 223 -18.69 -16.13 -29.70
N TRP A 224 -19.29 -15.38 -30.61
CA TRP A 224 -20.51 -14.60 -30.39
C TRP A 224 -21.72 -15.43 -29.92
N ASP A 225 -21.91 -16.63 -30.49
CA ASP A 225 -22.98 -17.55 -30.06
C ASP A 225 -22.81 -18.01 -28.61
N ASP A 226 -21.57 -18.08 -28.10
CA ASP A 226 -21.31 -18.45 -26.72
C ASP A 226 -21.63 -17.30 -25.78
N ALA A 227 -21.29 -16.07 -26.19
CA ALA A 227 -21.63 -14.86 -25.45
C ALA A 227 -23.16 -14.70 -25.33
N GLU A 228 -23.92 -14.90 -26.41
CA GLU A 228 -25.39 -14.86 -26.37
C GLU A 228 -25.95 -15.95 -25.43
N ARG A 229 -25.40 -17.17 -25.47
CA ARG A 229 -25.80 -18.25 -24.54
C ARG A 229 -25.56 -17.91 -23.07
N VAL A 230 -24.53 -17.12 -22.76
CA VAL A 230 -24.30 -16.60 -21.41
C VAL A 230 -25.39 -15.59 -21.02
N ILE A 231 -25.73 -14.67 -21.93
CA ILE A 231 -26.81 -13.69 -21.71
C ILE A 231 -28.15 -14.42 -21.51
N GLU A 232 -28.49 -15.42 -22.32
CA GLU A 232 -29.70 -16.23 -22.16
C GLU A 232 -29.74 -17.01 -20.83
N ALA A 233 -28.58 -17.45 -20.33
CA ALA A 233 -28.49 -18.11 -19.03
C ALA A 233 -28.75 -17.12 -17.88
N LEU A 234 -28.20 -15.91 -17.97
CA LEU A 234 -28.47 -14.84 -17.02
C LEU A 234 -29.92 -14.39 -17.07
N GLU A 235 -30.50 -14.22 -18.26
CA GLU A 235 -31.91 -13.85 -18.43
C GLU A 235 -32.84 -14.87 -17.78
N ARG A 236 -32.55 -16.18 -17.91
CA ARG A 236 -33.31 -17.22 -17.21
C ARG A 236 -33.19 -17.11 -15.69
N LEU A 237 -32.01 -16.79 -15.15
CA LEU A 237 -31.83 -16.60 -13.71
C LEU A 237 -32.59 -15.36 -13.22
N VAL A 238 -32.45 -14.24 -13.92
CA VAL A 238 -33.16 -12.99 -13.63
C VAL A 238 -34.66 -13.24 -13.66
N SER A 239 -35.21 -13.84 -14.72
CA SER A 239 -36.65 -14.10 -14.85
C SER A 239 -37.28 -15.00 -13.75
N GLN A 240 -36.47 -15.74 -13.00
CA GLN A 240 -36.93 -16.59 -11.90
C GLN A 240 -37.02 -15.86 -10.55
N ASP A 241 -36.43 -14.67 -10.43
CA ASP A 241 -36.51 -13.85 -9.24
C ASP A 241 -37.74 -12.92 -9.32
N ALA A 242 -38.60 -12.96 -8.31
CA ALA A 242 -39.83 -12.15 -8.28
C ALA A 242 -39.56 -10.67 -7.92
N GLN A 243 -38.34 -10.32 -7.49
CA GLN A 243 -37.94 -8.95 -7.13
C GLN A 243 -37.22 -8.20 -8.26
N VAL A 244 -37.21 -8.74 -9.49
CA VAL A 244 -36.54 -8.14 -10.65
C VAL A 244 -37.05 -6.73 -10.91
N GLY A 245 -36.20 -5.74 -10.66
CA GLY A 245 -36.41 -4.37 -11.12
C GLY A 245 -36.03 -4.22 -12.59
N ASP A 246 -36.56 -3.17 -13.24
CA ASP A 246 -36.25 -2.74 -14.61
C ASP A 246 -34.73 -2.61 -14.87
N ARG A 247 -33.92 -2.45 -13.82
CA ARG A 247 -32.46 -2.37 -13.85
C ARG A 247 -31.77 -3.63 -14.38
N ASN A 248 -32.22 -4.84 -14.01
CA ASN A 248 -31.58 -6.08 -14.48
C ASN A 248 -31.86 -6.36 -15.95
N LEU A 249 -33.04 -5.95 -16.44
CA LEU A 249 -33.40 -6.03 -17.86
C LEU A 249 -32.60 -5.01 -18.69
N ALA A 250 -32.33 -3.84 -18.11
CA ALA A 250 -31.39 -2.88 -18.68
C ALA A 250 -29.99 -3.50 -18.85
N SER A 251 -29.46 -4.15 -17.80
CA SER A 251 -28.18 -4.86 -17.86
C SER A 251 -28.06 -5.81 -19.06
N LEU A 252 -29.07 -6.67 -19.22
CA LEU A 252 -29.06 -7.69 -20.26
C LEU A 252 -29.11 -7.07 -21.66
N SER A 253 -29.87 -5.97 -21.81
CA SER A 253 -29.95 -5.23 -23.08
C SER A 253 -28.63 -4.56 -23.43
N GLU A 254 -27.93 -4.01 -22.44
CA GLU A 254 -26.60 -3.41 -22.62
C GLU A 254 -25.54 -4.46 -22.97
N MET A 255 -25.56 -5.64 -22.34
CA MET A 255 -24.69 -6.77 -22.71
C MET A 255 -24.92 -7.17 -24.16
N ARG A 256 -26.18 -7.28 -24.61
CA ARG A 256 -26.51 -7.58 -26.01
C ARG A 256 -26.03 -6.49 -26.97
N ALA A 257 -26.21 -5.21 -26.62
CA ALA A 257 -25.70 -4.09 -27.41
C ALA A 257 -24.18 -4.15 -27.55
N MET A 258 -23.47 -4.53 -26.49
CA MET A 258 -22.02 -4.71 -26.52
C MET A 258 -21.61 -5.87 -27.45
N LEU A 259 -22.29 -7.02 -27.36
CA LEU A 259 -22.08 -8.15 -28.26
C LEU A 259 -22.29 -7.73 -29.73
N SER A 260 -23.41 -7.06 -30.03
CA SER A 260 -23.72 -6.56 -31.37
C SER A 260 -22.65 -5.60 -31.88
N LEU A 261 -22.15 -4.68 -31.06
CA LEU A 261 -21.07 -3.76 -31.43
C LEU A 261 -19.78 -4.50 -31.81
N HIS A 262 -19.37 -5.51 -31.03
CA HIS A 262 -18.17 -6.29 -31.33
C HIS A 262 -18.31 -7.15 -32.58
N ARG A 263 -19.47 -7.78 -32.80
CA ARG A 263 -19.80 -8.45 -34.07
C ARG A 263 -19.66 -7.51 -35.25
N ALA A 264 -20.13 -6.28 -35.09
CA ALA A 264 -20.08 -5.28 -36.12
C ALA A 264 -18.64 -4.86 -36.47
N ARG A 265 -17.78 -4.70 -35.46
CA ARG A 265 -16.33 -4.47 -35.61
C ARG A 265 -15.60 -5.65 -36.26
N ALA A 266 -16.07 -6.88 -36.06
CA ALA A 266 -15.57 -8.08 -36.72
C ALA A 266 -16.06 -8.24 -38.17
N GLY A 267 -16.91 -7.32 -38.67
CA GLY A 267 -17.33 -7.24 -40.07
C GLY A 267 -18.82 -7.49 -40.33
N GLU A 268 -19.63 -7.74 -39.30
CA GLU A 268 -21.09 -7.93 -39.44
C GLU A 268 -21.83 -6.58 -39.39
N THR A 269 -21.83 -5.83 -40.50
CA THR A 269 -22.33 -4.45 -40.53
C THR A 269 -23.80 -4.27 -40.10
N ASP A 270 -24.65 -5.28 -40.31
CA ASP A 270 -26.07 -5.24 -39.92
C ASP A 270 -26.25 -5.26 -38.38
N ALA A 271 -25.22 -5.71 -37.64
CA ALA A 271 -25.25 -5.75 -36.18
C ALA A 271 -25.29 -4.34 -35.55
N TYR A 272 -24.88 -3.29 -36.28
CA TYR A 272 -25.00 -1.91 -35.80
C TYR A 272 -26.45 -1.42 -35.74
N GLU A 273 -27.32 -1.83 -36.66
CA GLU A 273 -28.76 -1.55 -36.56
C GLU A 273 -29.36 -2.25 -35.35
N THR A 274 -28.86 -3.47 -35.06
CA THR A 274 -29.27 -4.25 -33.89
C THR A 274 -28.92 -3.56 -32.57
N VAL A 275 -27.78 -2.85 -32.49
CA VAL A 275 -27.43 -2.01 -31.33
C VAL A 275 -28.53 -0.96 -31.07
N LEU A 276 -29.04 -0.31 -32.13
CA LEU A 276 -30.07 0.71 -32.01
C LEU A 276 -31.39 0.13 -31.51
N ASP A 277 -31.80 -1.02 -32.05
CA ASP A 277 -33.03 -1.69 -31.66
C ASP A 277 -32.97 -2.20 -30.21
N GLN A 278 -31.83 -2.77 -29.80
CA GLN A 278 -31.59 -3.23 -28.43
C GLN A 278 -31.63 -2.08 -27.43
N LEU A 279 -31.15 -0.90 -27.84
CA LEU A 279 -31.10 0.28 -26.99
C LEU A 279 -32.36 1.16 -27.11
N ALA A 280 -33.27 0.88 -28.05
CA ALA A 280 -34.43 1.73 -28.34
C ALA A 280 -35.36 1.93 -27.14
N ALA A 281 -35.43 0.98 -26.21
CA ALA A 281 -36.19 1.11 -24.96
C ALA A 281 -35.55 2.08 -23.93
N PHE A 282 -34.30 2.47 -24.15
CA PHE A 282 -33.49 3.35 -23.29
C PHE A 282 -33.25 4.73 -23.93
N VAL A 283 -33.62 4.90 -25.21
CA VAL A 283 -33.48 6.17 -25.95
C VAL A 283 -34.55 7.21 -25.52
N PRO A 284 -35.84 6.86 -25.33
CA PRO A 284 -36.86 7.76 -24.78
C PRO A 284 -37.15 7.47 -23.30
N ALA A 285 -37.11 8.52 -22.46
CA ALA A 285 -37.29 8.53 -20.99
C ALA A 285 -36.03 8.06 -20.22
N VAL A 286 -35.49 8.81 -19.25
CA VAL A 286 -36.16 9.28 -18.01
C VAL A 286 -35.62 10.66 -17.58
N ALA A 287 -36.50 11.51 -17.04
CA ALA A 287 -36.09 12.58 -16.13
C ALA A 287 -35.72 11.91 -14.79
N HIS A 288 -34.42 11.82 -14.51
CA HIS A 288 -33.77 11.45 -13.24
C HIS A 288 -34.37 10.29 -12.40
N VAL A 289 -33.59 9.20 -12.26
CA VAL A 289 -33.50 8.25 -11.11
C VAL A 289 -34.80 7.89 -10.37
N VAL A 290 -35.78 7.29 -11.05
CA VAL A 290 -36.86 6.56 -10.33
C VAL A 290 -36.65 5.03 -10.37
N ASP A 291 -35.78 4.56 -11.27
CA ASP A 291 -35.77 3.17 -11.73
C ASP A 291 -34.35 2.59 -11.99
N GLY A 292 -33.30 3.30 -11.59
CA GLY A 292 -31.92 2.75 -11.48
C GLY A 292 -31.15 2.56 -12.80
N ARG A 293 -31.60 3.17 -13.90
CA ARG A 293 -30.94 3.15 -15.22
C ARG A 293 -29.99 4.33 -15.40
N ASP A 294 -28.79 4.10 -15.95
CA ASP A 294 -27.84 5.17 -16.29
C ASP A 294 -28.24 5.83 -17.64
N PRO A 295 -28.62 7.12 -17.65
CA PRO A 295 -29.09 7.81 -18.85
C PRO A 295 -27.97 8.10 -19.86
N THR A 296 -26.71 7.85 -19.54
CA THR A 296 -25.56 8.07 -20.42
C THR A 296 -25.27 6.88 -21.33
N VAL A 297 -25.76 5.68 -21.00
CA VAL A 297 -25.40 4.43 -21.71
C VAL A 297 -25.80 4.46 -23.18
N ALA A 298 -27.07 4.75 -23.48
CA ALA A 298 -27.54 4.79 -24.87
C ALA A 298 -26.79 5.86 -25.71
N PRO A 299 -26.62 7.11 -25.25
CA PRO A 299 -25.77 8.08 -25.92
C PRO A 299 -24.33 7.62 -26.18
N LYS A 300 -23.69 6.89 -25.25
CA LYS A 300 -22.32 6.34 -25.45
C LYS A 300 -22.26 5.36 -26.61
N PHE A 301 -23.18 4.40 -26.68
CA PHE A 301 -23.25 3.46 -27.80
C PHE A 301 -23.55 4.17 -29.12
N LEU A 302 -24.51 5.09 -29.14
CA LEU A 302 -24.83 5.87 -30.33
C LEU A 302 -23.63 6.67 -30.85
N LEU A 303 -22.89 7.29 -29.93
CA LEU A 303 -21.67 8.03 -30.25
C LEU A 303 -20.60 7.12 -30.85
N GLN A 304 -20.38 5.95 -30.24
CA GLN A 304 -19.41 4.97 -30.73
C GLN A 304 -19.76 4.49 -32.14
N VAL A 305 -21.02 4.11 -32.37
CA VAL A 305 -21.48 3.65 -33.70
C VAL A 305 -21.33 4.77 -34.73
N ALA A 306 -21.70 6.01 -34.39
CA ALA A 306 -21.56 7.14 -35.30
C ALA A 306 -20.09 7.45 -35.66
N LEU A 307 -19.17 7.29 -34.70
CA LEU A 307 -17.72 7.43 -34.91
C LEU A 307 -17.14 6.36 -35.84
N GLU A 308 -17.65 5.14 -35.79
CA GLU A 308 -17.18 4.02 -36.62
C GLU A 308 -17.66 4.11 -38.07
N PHE A 309 -18.82 4.73 -38.31
CA PHE A 309 -19.35 4.96 -39.66
C PHE A 309 -19.08 6.34 -40.25
N GLY A 310 -18.48 7.26 -39.49
CA GLY A 310 -18.31 8.64 -39.94
C GLY A 310 -19.64 9.37 -40.16
N GLN A 311 -20.67 9.08 -39.34
CA GLN A 311 -21.98 9.70 -39.43
C GLN A 311 -22.01 11.00 -38.61
N GLU A 312 -21.51 12.09 -39.21
CA GLU A 312 -21.31 13.39 -38.52
C GLU A 312 -22.55 13.91 -37.78
N ASP A 313 -23.74 13.84 -38.41
CA ASP A 313 -24.98 14.32 -37.78
C ASP A 313 -25.38 13.49 -36.56
N ARG A 314 -25.29 12.15 -36.66
CA ARG A 314 -25.61 11.27 -35.52
C ARG A 314 -24.57 11.36 -34.41
N LEU A 315 -23.31 11.58 -34.77
CA LEU A 315 -22.23 11.83 -33.83
C LEU A 315 -22.52 13.11 -33.05
N ARG A 316 -22.90 14.20 -33.73
CA ARG A 316 -23.27 15.46 -33.10
C ARG A 316 -24.46 15.30 -32.15
N ASP A 317 -25.50 14.61 -32.59
CA ASP A 317 -26.71 14.37 -31.78
C ASP A 317 -26.40 13.53 -30.54
N ALA A 318 -25.64 12.44 -30.70
CA ALA A 318 -25.26 11.56 -29.61
C ALA A 318 -24.34 12.24 -28.59
N ALA A 319 -23.34 12.99 -29.05
CA ALA A 319 -22.47 13.77 -28.17
C ALA A 319 -23.24 14.89 -27.46
N THR A 320 -24.16 15.57 -28.14
CA THR A 320 -25.02 16.59 -27.51
C THR A 320 -25.90 15.99 -26.42
N ALA A 321 -26.51 14.83 -26.68
CA ALA A 321 -27.29 14.10 -25.69
C ALA A 321 -26.41 13.68 -24.50
N LEU A 322 -25.22 13.12 -24.77
CA LEU A 322 -24.30 12.67 -23.72
C LEU A 322 -23.86 13.84 -22.83
N VAL A 323 -23.45 14.98 -23.43
CA VAL A 323 -23.12 16.20 -22.69
C VAL A 323 -24.28 16.66 -21.84
N ALA A 324 -25.49 16.76 -22.41
CA ALA A 324 -26.66 17.20 -21.66
C ALA A 324 -26.94 16.27 -20.46
N ARG A 325 -26.87 14.94 -20.66
CA ARG A 325 -27.10 13.97 -19.58
C ARG A 325 -26.01 14.02 -18.52
N ALA A 326 -24.73 14.01 -18.90
CA ALA A 326 -23.63 14.07 -17.93
C ALA A 326 -23.65 15.39 -17.13
N TRP A 327 -23.94 16.50 -17.80
CA TRP A 327 -23.94 17.83 -17.19
C TRP A 327 -25.14 18.03 -16.23
N ASP A 328 -26.32 17.53 -16.59
CA ASP A 328 -27.55 17.73 -15.81
C ASP A 328 -27.74 16.65 -14.71
N THR A 329 -27.22 15.42 -14.89
CA THR A 329 -27.47 14.29 -13.98
C THR A 329 -26.55 14.29 -12.75
N HIS A 330 -25.35 14.87 -12.85
CA HIS A 330 -24.32 14.80 -11.79
C HIS A 330 -24.13 16.12 -11.03
N GLY A 331 -24.99 17.12 -11.28
CA GLY A 331 -24.98 18.38 -10.55
C GLY A 331 -25.72 18.34 -9.21
N GLU A 332 -26.67 17.42 -9.02
CA GLU A 332 -27.63 17.47 -7.89
C GLU A 332 -27.32 16.54 -6.70
N ARG A 333 -26.42 15.56 -6.85
CA ARG A 333 -26.22 14.49 -5.83
C ARG A 333 -24.79 14.25 -5.35
N TYR A 334 -23.84 15.13 -5.66
CA TYR A 334 -22.42 14.92 -5.29
C TYR A 334 -21.84 13.61 -5.82
N GLU A 335 -22.45 13.03 -6.85
CA GLU A 335 -21.98 11.81 -7.51
C GLU A 335 -20.74 12.16 -8.37
N ASP A 336 -19.69 11.36 -8.23
CA ASP A 336 -18.41 11.53 -8.93
C ASP A 336 -18.57 11.37 -10.46
N LEU A 337 -17.55 11.77 -11.22
CA LEU A 337 -17.54 11.70 -12.69
C LEU A 337 -17.57 10.24 -13.24
N ASP A 338 -17.51 9.24 -12.36
CA ASP A 338 -17.38 7.80 -12.66
C ASP A 338 -18.42 7.25 -13.65
N THR A 339 -19.63 7.82 -13.68
CA THR A 339 -20.71 7.40 -14.57
C THR A 339 -20.57 7.93 -15.99
N TRP A 340 -19.85 9.03 -16.24
CA TRP A 340 -19.73 9.58 -17.60
C TRP A 340 -18.71 8.80 -18.44
N GLY A 341 -17.72 8.17 -17.80
CA GLY A 341 -16.53 7.63 -18.47
C GLY A 341 -16.88 6.72 -19.66
N PRO A 342 -15.92 6.44 -20.56
CA PRO A 342 -16.15 5.48 -21.66
C PRO A 342 -16.49 4.10 -21.13
N TYR A 343 -16.19 3.86 -19.86
CA TYR A 343 -16.69 2.72 -19.14
C TYR A 343 -18.19 2.88 -18.93
N VAL A 344 -18.95 2.01 -19.59
CA VAL A 344 -20.27 1.66 -19.08
C VAL A 344 -20.01 0.75 -17.88
N ALA A 345 -19.84 1.38 -16.71
CA ALA A 345 -19.91 0.68 -15.43
C ALA A 345 -21.38 0.34 -15.20
N SER A 346 -21.89 -0.64 -15.92
CA SER A 346 -23.32 -0.95 -15.88
C SER A 346 -23.56 -2.45 -16.08
N PRO A 347 -24.56 -3.02 -15.41
CA PRO A 347 -24.95 -2.82 -14.02
C PRO A 347 -24.51 -4.04 -13.21
N SER A 348 -24.31 -3.80 -11.93
CA SER A 348 -24.71 -4.81 -10.96
C SER A 348 -26.13 -5.27 -11.31
N LEU A 349 -26.28 -6.45 -11.92
CA LEU A 349 -27.27 -7.36 -11.35
C LEU A 349 -26.90 -7.36 -9.87
N GLU A 350 -27.68 -6.69 -9.02
CA GLU A 350 -27.25 -6.44 -7.64
C GLU A 350 -26.88 -7.78 -6.98
N GLY A 351 -25.58 -7.98 -6.71
CA GLY A 351 -25.05 -9.26 -6.23
C GLY A 351 -24.72 -10.35 -7.28
N VAL A 352 -24.65 -10.05 -8.59
CA VAL A 352 -24.39 -11.07 -9.64
C VAL A 352 -23.32 -10.72 -10.67
N LEU A 353 -23.07 -9.49 -11.13
CA LEU A 353 -21.99 -9.23 -12.11
C LEU A 353 -21.50 -7.77 -12.10
N GLN A 354 -20.18 -7.57 -12.17
CA GLN A 354 -19.56 -6.29 -12.55
C GLN A 354 -18.69 -6.52 -13.80
N PHE A 355 -18.85 -5.69 -14.84
CA PHE A 355 -18.00 -5.71 -16.03
C PHE A 355 -17.20 -4.42 -16.14
N GLY A 356 -15.88 -4.56 -16.28
CA GLY A 356 -15.00 -3.52 -16.84
C GLY A 356 -14.93 -3.69 -18.36
N HIS A 357 -14.91 -2.58 -19.08
CA HIS A 357 -15.20 -2.48 -20.52
C HIS A 357 -14.27 -3.26 -21.47
N PHE A 358 -14.83 -3.62 -22.64
CA PHE A 358 -14.13 -3.84 -23.92
C PHE A 358 -14.50 -2.77 -24.97
N GLY A 359 -13.77 -1.64 -25.01
CA GLY A 359 -13.42 -1.00 -26.29
C GLY A 359 -14.21 0.20 -26.86
N PHE A 360 -14.84 1.09 -26.10
CA PHE A 360 -15.24 2.41 -26.62
C PHE A 360 -13.99 3.27 -26.82
N ASP A 361 -13.90 3.90 -27.98
CA ASP A 361 -12.74 4.69 -28.38
C ASP A 361 -13.01 6.20 -28.37
N PHE A 362 -14.25 6.63 -28.09
CA PHE A 362 -14.66 8.03 -28.20
C PHE A 362 -13.88 8.99 -27.29
N THR A 363 -13.32 8.50 -26.18
CA THR A 363 -12.38 9.30 -25.36
C THR A 363 -11.00 9.44 -25.99
N SER A 364 -10.52 8.44 -26.72
CA SER A 364 -9.25 8.54 -27.47
C SER A 364 -9.40 9.33 -28.77
N ARG A 365 -10.59 9.31 -29.37
CA ARG A 365 -10.95 10.03 -30.62
C ARG A 365 -11.69 11.33 -30.34
N TRP A 366 -11.50 11.89 -29.15
CA TRP A 366 -12.33 12.98 -28.69
C TRP A 366 -12.23 14.26 -29.52
N ARG A 367 -11.07 14.54 -30.12
CA ARG A 367 -10.86 15.68 -31.02
C ARG A 367 -11.71 15.55 -32.29
N GLU A 368 -11.97 14.33 -32.76
CA GLU A 368 -12.87 14.09 -33.88
C GLU A 368 -14.32 14.42 -33.50
N VAL A 369 -14.72 14.08 -32.26
CA VAL A 369 -16.05 14.44 -31.74
C VAL A 369 -16.14 15.96 -31.58
N GLU A 370 -15.15 16.58 -30.94
CA GLU A 370 -15.11 18.02 -30.67
C GLU A 370 -15.22 18.85 -31.97
N ALA A 371 -14.56 18.41 -33.04
CA ALA A 371 -14.58 19.09 -34.34
C ALA A 371 -15.99 19.18 -34.97
N GLN A 372 -16.91 18.30 -34.57
CA GLN A 372 -18.28 18.24 -35.08
C GLN A 372 -19.28 19.02 -34.20
N LEU A 373 -18.83 19.51 -33.04
CA LEU A 373 -19.62 20.25 -32.07
C LEU A 373 -19.42 21.77 -32.23
N GLY A 374 -20.44 22.53 -31.82
CA GLY A 374 -20.39 24.00 -31.83
C GLY A 374 -20.99 24.61 -30.56
N GLY A 375 -20.62 25.87 -30.29
CA GLY A 375 -21.14 26.65 -29.16
C GLY A 375 -20.90 26.00 -27.80
N ALA A 376 -21.86 26.17 -26.89
CA ALA A 376 -21.77 25.69 -25.52
C ALA A 376 -21.60 24.16 -25.39
N VAL A 377 -22.13 23.38 -26.35
CA VAL A 377 -21.99 21.91 -26.31
C VAL A 377 -20.53 21.50 -26.49
N ARG A 378 -19.81 22.19 -27.39
CA ARG A 378 -18.38 21.96 -27.61
C ARG A 378 -17.57 22.31 -26.36
N GLU A 379 -17.83 23.45 -25.75
CA GLU A 379 -17.14 23.90 -24.54
C GLU A 379 -17.33 22.89 -23.39
N ARG A 380 -18.58 22.46 -23.16
CA ARG A 380 -18.90 21.45 -22.15
C ARG A 380 -18.26 20.10 -22.45
N TRP A 381 -18.22 19.67 -23.71
CA TRP A 381 -17.52 18.45 -24.12
C TRP A 381 -16.03 18.52 -23.75
N SER A 382 -15.35 19.61 -24.15
CA SER A 382 -13.92 19.78 -23.86
C SER A 382 -13.62 19.83 -22.36
N LEU A 383 -14.48 20.49 -21.56
CA LEU A 383 -14.35 20.53 -20.11
C LEU A 383 -14.56 19.16 -19.47
N MET A 384 -15.58 18.41 -19.90
CA MET A 384 -15.87 17.07 -19.40
C MET A 384 -14.69 16.12 -19.64
N LEU A 385 -14.04 16.21 -20.81
CA LEU A 385 -12.87 15.38 -21.10
C LEU A 385 -11.62 15.80 -20.39
N ALA A 386 -11.41 17.11 -20.24
CA ALA A 386 -10.28 17.61 -19.46
C ALA A 386 -10.42 17.16 -17.99
N ALA A 387 -11.64 17.20 -17.44
CA ALA A 387 -11.93 16.74 -16.10
C ALA A 387 -11.72 15.23 -15.94
N ASP A 388 -12.24 14.39 -16.84
CA ASP A 388 -11.96 12.94 -16.87
C ASP A 388 -10.46 12.64 -16.91
N ALA A 389 -9.74 13.39 -17.74
CA ALA A 389 -8.30 13.20 -17.90
C ALA A 389 -7.53 13.58 -16.64
N VAL A 390 -7.92 14.65 -15.93
CA VAL A 390 -7.28 15.06 -14.67
C VAL A 390 -7.60 14.11 -13.51
N LEU A 391 -8.84 13.67 -13.39
CA LEU A 391 -9.31 12.86 -12.26
C LEU A 391 -8.90 11.38 -12.39
N HIS A 392 -8.86 10.84 -13.63
CA HIS A 392 -8.73 9.39 -13.85
C HIS A 392 -7.59 8.98 -14.79
N ARG A 393 -6.80 9.91 -15.36
CA ARG A 393 -5.72 9.63 -16.34
C ARG A 393 -4.52 10.59 -16.19
N ASP A 394 -3.59 10.52 -17.15
CA ASP A 394 -2.54 11.54 -17.37
C ASP A 394 -3.08 12.59 -18.37
N PRO A 395 -3.48 13.81 -17.93
CA PRO A 395 -4.04 14.83 -18.81
C PRO A 395 -3.02 15.44 -19.76
N GLU A 396 -3.46 15.85 -20.95
CA GLU A 396 -2.64 16.63 -21.86
C GLU A 396 -2.45 18.09 -21.36
N PRO A 397 -1.31 18.77 -21.64
CA PRO A 397 -1.07 20.13 -21.15
C PRO A 397 -2.12 21.18 -21.57
N ASP A 398 -2.78 20.99 -22.71
CA ASP A 398 -3.86 21.86 -23.18
C ASP A 398 -5.15 21.67 -22.35
N GLN A 399 -5.42 20.44 -21.88
CA GLN A 399 -6.54 20.13 -20.99
C GLN A 399 -6.35 20.73 -19.60
N VAL A 400 -5.15 20.62 -19.03
CA VAL A 400 -4.80 21.27 -17.76
C VAL A 400 -4.97 22.78 -17.87
N LYS A 401 -4.44 23.38 -18.94
CA LYS A 401 -4.56 24.82 -19.19
C LYS A 401 -6.03 25.26 -19.38
N LEU A 402 -6.85 24.44 -20.04
CA LEU A 402 -8.27 24.71 -20.22
C LEU A 402 -8.99 24.76 -18.87
N LEU A 403 -8.78 23.75 -18.00
CA LEU A 403 -9.39 23.71 -16.68
C LEU A 403 -8.91 24.87 -15.80
N CYS A 404 -7.60 25.14 -15.75
CA CYS A 404 -7.05 26.24 -14.96
C CYS A 404 -7.55 27.62 -15.39
N ALA A 405 -7.97 27.80 -16.65
CA ALA A 405 -8.54 29.03 -17.17
C ALA A 405 -10.07 29.14 -16.99
N THR A 406 -10.72 28.08 -16.52
CA THR A 406 -12.18 27.99 -16.43
C THR A 406 -12.66 28.43 -15.05
N PRO A 407 -13.62 29.37 -14.94
CA PRO A 407 -14.18 29.78 -13.66
C PRO A 407 -15.07 28.67 -13.08
N VAL A 408 -15.02 28.51 -11.76
CA VAL A 408 -15.70 27.43 -11.03
C VAL A 408 -17.22 27.69 -10.90
N GLN A 409 -17.62 28.95 -10.88
CA GLN A 409 -19.01 29.38 -10.71
C GLN A 409 -19.97 28.77 -11.75
N GLY A 410 -21.01 28.09 -11.28
CA GLY A 410 -22.09 27.54 -12.10
C GLY A 410 -21.74 26.22 -12.82
N LEU A 411 -20.61 25.61 -12.46
CA LEU A 411 -20.21 24.29 -12.95
C LEU A 411 -20.67 23.17 -12.00
N PRO A 412 -20.88 21.95 -12.52
CA PRO A 412 -21.02 20.75 -11.69
C PRO A 412 -19.83 20.54 -10.75
N TRP A 413 -20.09 20.04 -9.53
CA TRP A 413 -19.09 19.88 -8.49
C TRP A 413 -17.86 19.08 -8.94
N TRP A 414 -18.05 18.00 -9.70
CA TRP A 414 -16.95 17.18 -10.21
C TRP A 414 -16.02 17.93 -11.18
N ILE A 415 -16.54 18.90 -11.97
CA ILE A 415 -15.68 19.76 -12.79
C ILE A 415 -14.89 20.69 -11.89
N SER A 416 -15.54 21.25 -10.89
CA SER A 416 -14.91 22.14 -9.93
C SER A 416 -13.76 21.45 -9.18
N ARG A 417 -13.97 20.19 -8.76
CA ARG A 417 -12.93 19.32 -8.21
C ARG A 417 -11.80 19.09 -9.21
N ALA A 418 -12.12 18.78 -10.47
CA ALA A 418 -11.09 18.61 -11.50
C ALA A 418 -10.29 19.90 -11.76
N ILE A 419 -10.91 21.08 -11.68
CA ILE A 419 -10.21 22.38 -11.77
C ILE A 419 -9.23 22.53 -10.59
N PHE A 420 -9.66 22.18 -9.38
CA PHE A 420 -8.78 22.18 -8.20
C PHE A 420 -7.59 21.24 -8.39
N GLU A 421 -7.83 19.97 -8.77
CA GLU A 421 -6.77 18.98 -9.01
C GLU A 421 -5.84 19.38 -10.17
N ALA A 422 -6.38 20.03 -11.21
CA ALA A 422 -5.57 20.55 -12.32
C ALA A 422 -4.55 21.58 -11.83
N HIS A 423 -4.94 22.50 -10.94
CA HIS A 423 -4.01 23.46 -10.33
C HIS A 423 -3.04 22.79 -9.35
N ALA A 424 -3.58 21.96 -8.44
CA ALA A 424 -2.83 21.43 -7.31
C ALA A 424 -1.79 20.38 -7.71
N ILE A 425 -2.14 19.49 -8.65
CA ILE A 425 -1.35 18.30 -8.98
C ILE A 425 -0.63 18.49 -10.32
N HIS A 426 -1.34 18.98 -11.34
CA HIS A 426 -0.84 18.93 -12.73
C HIS A 426 -0.15 20.21 -13.19
N ALA A 427 -0.61 21.38 -12.73
CA ALA A 427 0.02 22.67 -13.03
C ALA A 427 1.07 23.07 -12.00
N GLU A 428 1.12 22.40 -10.84
CA GLU A 428 1.95 22.74 -9.68
C GLU A 428 1.79 24.22 -9.28
N ASP A 429 0.56 24.74 -9.35
CA ASP A 429 0.19 26.11 -8.97
C ASP A 429 -0.59 26.12 -7.64
N PRO A 430 0.10 26.07 -6.48
CA PRO A 430 -0.57 26.04 -5.19
C PRO A 430 -1.36 27.33 -4.93
N ILE A 431 -0.97 28.48 -5.48
CA ILE A 431 -1.72 29.73 -5.27
C ILE A 431 -3.04 29.67 -6.05
N GLY A 432 -3.00 29.22 -7.31
CA GLY A 432 -4.19 28.99 -8.12
C GLY A 432 -5.14 27.96 -7.50
N ALA A 433 -4.58 26.83 -7.03
CA ALA A 433 -5.34 25.80 -6.32
C ALA A 433 -6.00 26.36 -5.05
N GLY A 434 -5.30 27.22 -4.32
CA GLY A 434 -5.79 27.91 -3.13
C GLY A 434 -7.01 28.78 -3.41
N ALA A 435 -6.95 29.57 -4.47
CA ALA A 435 -8.07 30.41 -4.89
C ALA A 435 -9.32 29.58 -5.23
N VAL A 436 -9.14 28.47 -5.96
CA VAL A 436 -10.23 27.53 -6.28
C VAL A 436 -10.78 26.86 -5.01
N LEU A 437 -9.90 26.47 -4.09
CA LEU A 437 -10.29 25.88 -2.80
C LEU A 437 -11.19 26.82 -1.99
N ALA A 438 -10.84 28.11 -1.92
CA ALA A 438 -11.65 29.11 -1.23
C ALA A 438 -13.02 29.28 -1.88
N GLU A 439 -13.08 29.36 -3.21
CA GLU A 439 -14.35 29.45 -3.95
C GLU A 439 -15.22 28.22 -3.70
N LEU A 440 -14.63 27.02 -3.71
CA LEU A 440 -15.34 25.78 -3.44
C LEU A 440 -15.83 25.66 -2.00
N ALA A 441 -15.06 26.13 -1.02
CA ALA A 441 -15.46 26.17 0.37
C ALA A 441 -16.69 27.07 0.59
N GLU A 442 -16.75 28.22 -0.08
CA GLU A 442 -17.92 29.10 -0.04
C GLU A 442 -19.16 28.48 -0.72
N LEU A 443 -18.96 27.80 -1.85
CA LEU A 443 -20.04 27.08 -2.53
C LEU A 443 -20.59 25.93 -1.67
N ALA A 444 -19.70 25.19 -1.00
CA ALA A 444 -20.07 24.09 -0.11
C ALA A 444 -20.84 24.54 1.14
N ALA A 445 -20.58 25.75 1.66
CA ALA A 445 -21.33 26.29 2.80
C ALA A 445 -22.84 26.48 2.52
N GLY A 446 -23.23 26.62 1.25
CA GLY A 446 -24.62 26.72 0.81
C GLY A 446 -25.31 25.37 0.55
N ILE A 447 -24.55 24.28 0.63
CA ILE A 447 -25.00 22.92 0.34
C ILE A 447 -25.43 22.24 1.65
N PRO A 448 -26.68 21.73 1.76
CA PRO A 448 -27.08 20.95 2.92
C PRO A 448 -26.31 19.61 2.97
N PRO A 449 -25.93 19.12 4.17
CA PRO A 449 -25.28 17.82 4.29
C PRO A 449 -26.17 16.71 3.72
N ALA A 450 -25.54 15.70 3.11
CA ALA A 450 -26.25 14.58 2.52
C ALA A 450 -27.09 13.83 3.59
N GLU A 451 -28.31 13.41 3.25
CA GLU A 451 -29.15 12.59 4.14
C GLU A 451 -28.65 11.13 4.25
N ASP A 452 -27.70 10.74 3.41
CA ASP A 452 -27.17 9.38 3.28
C ASP A 452 -25.64 9.39 3.53
N ASP A 453 -25.22 8.82 4.67
CA ASP A 453 -23.83 8.73 5.14
C ASP A 453 -22.88 8.01 4.16
N ARG A 454 -23.39 7.41 3.09
CA ARG A 454 -22.57 6.75 2.05
C ARG A 454 -21.88 7.73 1.10
N PHE A 455 -22.32 8.98 1.05
CA PHE A 455 -21.72 9.99 0.18
C PHE A 455 -20.87 10.97 1.00
N PRO A 456 -19.59 11.16 0.66
CA PRO A 456 -18.73 12.10 1.38
C PRO A 456 -19.26 13.53 1.23
N ALA A 457 -19.02 14.37 2.24
CA ALA A 457 -19.33 15.79 2.12
C ALA A 457 -18.55 16.42 0.95
N PRO A 458 -19.05 17.49 0.31
CA PRO A 458 -18.40 18.07 -0.88
C PRO A 458 -16.90 18.35 -0.68
N LEU A 459 -16.52 18.92 0.47
CA LEU A 459 -15.11 19.24 0.76
C LEU A 459 -14.25 18.01 1.09
N GLU A 460 -14.83 16.94 1.63
CA GLU A 460 -14.12 15.68 1.86
C GLU A 460 -13.65 15.04 0.55
N SER A 461 -14.39 15.26 -0.55
CA SER A 461 -14.03 14.75 -1.88
C SER A 461 -12.75 15.37 -2.47
N LEU A 462 -12.30 16.53 -1.97
CA LEU A 462 -11.12 17.24 -2.49
C LEU A 462 -9.79 16.62 -2.01
N SER A 463 -9.82 15.65 -1.09
CA SER A 463 -8.65 14.90 -0.60
C SER A 463 -7.47 15.78 -0.16
N VAL A 464 -7.76 16.95 0.41
CA VAL A 464 -6.72 17.88 0.90
C VAL A 464 -6.25 17.43 2.29
N ASP A 465 -5.08 16.81 2.32
CA ASP A 465 -4.33 16.47 3.53
C ASP A 465 -3.20 17.50 3.73
N VAL A 466 -3.44 18.47 4.60
CA VAL A 466 -2.59 19.65 4.80
C VAL A 466 -1.17 19.28 5.24
N GLU A 467 -0.99 18.22 6.02
CA GLU A 467 0.31 17.75 6.50
C GLU A 467 1.15 17.12 5.38
N SER A 468 0.49 16.51 4.40
CA SER A 468 1.13 15.83 3.26
C SER A 468 1.51 16.77 2.10
N LEU A 469 0.97 17.99 2.07
CA LEU A 469 1.21 18.95 1.00
C LEU A 469 2.67 19.43 0.98
N GLU A 470 3.26 19.55 -0.21
CA GLU A 470 4.62 20.12 -0.34
C GLU A 470 4.69 21.60 0.05
N ASN A 471 3.61 22.36 -0.19
CA ASN A 471 3.53 23.79 0.12
C ASN A 471 2.12 24.24 0.57
N PRO A 472 1.66 23.80 1.75
CA PRO A 472 0.37 24.19 2.33
C PRO A 472 0.24 25.71 2.52
N ILE A 473 1.34 26.41 2.81
CA ILE A 473 1.32 27.87 3.02
C ILE A 473 0.93 28.60 1.74
N ALA A 474 1.49 28.22 0.58
CA ALA A 474 1.14 28.84 -0.68
C ALA A 474 -0.32 28.59 -1.06
N LEU A 475 -0.84 27.39 -0.79
CA LEU A 475 -2.25 27.03 -0.98
C LEU A 475 -3.17 27.96 -0.17
N PHE A 476 -2.99 28.01 1.15
CA PHE A 476 -3.86 28.84 1.99
C PHE A 476 -3.62 30.34 1.83
N THR A 477 -2.44 30.76 1.34
CA THR A 477 -2.22 32.15 0.92
C THR A 477 -3.03 32.49 -0.33
N GLY A 478 -3.07 31.60 -1.33
CA GLY A 478 -3.92 31.79 -2.51
C GLY A 478 -5.41 31.84 -2.16
N ALA A 479 -5.84 31.00 -1.21
CA ALA A 479 -7.19 31.04 -0.66
C ALA A 479 -7.50 32.40 0.00
N LEU A 480 -6.59 32.90 0.83
CA LEU A 480 -6.70 34.20 1.49
C LEU A 480 -6.73 35.37 0.49
N ASP A 481 -5.89 35.35 -0.55
CA ASP A 481 -5.86 36.37 -1.60
C ASP A 481 -7.20 36.43 -2.34
N TRP A 482 -7.78 35.28 -2.69
CA TRP A 482 -9.13 35.21 -3.28
C TRP A 482 -10.19 35.74 -2.32
N LEU A 483 -10.14 35.38 -1.04
CA LEU A 483 -11.07 35.88 -0.03
C LEU A 483 -10.98 37.40 0.10
N TYR A 484 -9.79 38.00 0.11
CA TYR A 484 -9.64 39.46 0.12
C TYR A 484 -10.23 40.12 -1.11
N ALA A 485 -10.12 39.48 -2.28
CA ALA A 485 -10.71 39.94 -3.53
C ALA A 485 -12.25 39.79 -3.59
N THR A 486 -12.83 38.93 -2.75
CA THR A 486 -14.26 38.59 -2.72
C THR A 486 -14.91 39.00 -1.40
N PRO A 487 -15.48 40.23 -1.29
CA PRO A 487 -15.97 40.77 -0.02
C PRO A 487 -17.13 40.02 0.62
N THR A 488 -17.89 39.23 -0.15
CA THR A 488 -19.06 38.49 0.31
C THR A 488 -18.74 37.12 0.89
N ALA A 489 -17.57 36.56 0.59
CA ALA A 489 -17.12 35.27 1.10
C ALA A 489 -16.74 35.38 2.59
N THR A 490 -16.90 34.36 3.42
CA THR A 490 -16.52 34.47 4.85
C THR A 490 -15.19 33.79 5.17
N GLY A 491 -14.84 32.74 4.45
CA GLY A 491 -13.71 31.86 4.75
C GLY A 491 -14.00 30.85 5.87
N GLN A 492 -15.24 30.80 6.38
CA GLN A 492 -15.58 29.99 7.56
C GLN A 492 -15.42 28.48 7.29
N ALA A 493 -15.87 28.00 6.14
CA ALA A 493 -15.75 26.58 5.78
C ALA A 493 -14.29 26.11 5.66
N LEU A 494 -13.36 27.00 5.29
CA LEU A 494 -11.92 26.68 5.30
C LEU A 494 -11.39 26.48 6.72
N LEU A 495 -11.83 27.33 7.66
CA LEU A 495 -11.46 27.23 9.07
C LEU A 495 -12.03 25.97 9.71
N GLU A 496 -13.29 25.64 9.40
CA GLU A 496 -13.96 24.44 9.91
C GLU A 496 -13.29 23.16 9.40
N GLN A 497 -12.92 23.11 8.12
CA GLN A 497 -12.40 21.91 7.51
C GLN A 497 -10.89 21.70 7.75
N TRP A 498 -10.09 22.77 7.74
CA TRP A 498 -8.62 22.67 7.70
C TRP A 498 -7.89 23.58 8.69
N GLY A 499 -8.62 24.32 9.53
CA GLY A 499 -8.01 25.30 10.44
C GLY A 499 -7.05 24.67 11.47
N MET A 500 -7.41 23.50 12.00
CA MET A 500 -6.57 22.75 12.94
C MET A 500 -5.29 22.25 12.27
N ASP A 501 -5.41 21.53 11.16
CA ASP A 501 -4.25 20.98 10.44
C ASP A 501 -3.30 22.08 9.96
N LEU A 502 -3.85 23.22 9.51
CA LEU A 502 -3.05 24.40 9.15
C LEU A 502 -2.28 24.98 10.34
N ALA A 503 -2.79 24.85 11.57
CA ALA A 503 -2.09 25.32 12.76
C ALA A 503 -0.85 24.48 13.11
N GLU A 504 -0.80 23.23 12.66
CA GLU A 504 0.30 22.28 12.93
C GLU A 504 1.48 22.45 11.97
N VAL A 505 1.23 23.03 10.78
CA VAL A 505 2.23 23.29 9.76
C VAL A 505 3.11 24.51 10.07
N ASP A 506 4.41 24.39 9.79
CA ASP A 506 5.39 25.49 9.87
C ASP A 506 4.94 26.73 9.06
N GLY A 507 4.65 27.83 9.76
CA GLY A 507 4.16 29.08 9.16
C GLY A 507 2.64 29.15 8.97
N GLY A 508 1.92 28.05 9.18
CA GLY A 508 0.48 27.95 8.96
C GLY A 508 -0.33 28.76 9.95
N LYS A 509 0.10 28.87 11.22
CA LYS A 509 -0.49 29.79 12.21
C LYS A 509 -0.56 31.25 11.75
N ALA A 510 0.43 31.72 10.97
CA ALA A 510 0.40 33.08 10.45
C ALA A 510 -0.73 33.24 9.44
N VAL A 511 -0.90 32.30 8.50
CA VAL A 511 -1.99 32.30 7.53
C VAL A 511 -3.34 32.11 8.22
N LEU A 512 -3.42 31.20 9.20
CA LEU A 512 -4.59 30.93 10.02
C LEU A 512 -5.07 32.18 10.76
N SER A 513 -4.16 32.96 11.35
CA SER A 513 -4.51 34.24 11.99
C SER A 513 -5.16 35.21 11.01
N HIS A 514 -4.64 35.32 9.79
CA HIS A 514 -5.22 36.21 8.78
C HIS A 514 -6.59 35.71 8.29
N LEU A 515 -6.75 34.41 8.07
CA LEU A 515 -8.02 33.78 7.72
C LEU A 515 -9.07 33.99 8.82
N ALA A 516 -8.71 33.73 10.09
CA ALA A 516 -9.59 33.91 11.23
C ALA A 516 -9.98 35.39 11.43
N ALA A 517 -9.02 36.32 11.31
CA ALA A 517 -9.28 37.75 11.40
C ALA A 517 -10.23 38.22 10.29
N LEU A 518 -9.99 37.74 9.06
CA LEU A 518 -10.84 38.07 7.92
C LEU A 518 -12.26 37.54 8.14
N SER A 519 -12.41 36.29 8.56
CA SER A 519 -13.71 35.70 8.86
C SER A 519 -14.45 36.49 9.95
N LEU A 520 -13.80 36.79 11.08
CA LEU A 520 -14.38 37.58 12.18
C LEU A 520 -14.76 39.01 11.77
N SER A 521 -14.04 39.59 10.81
CA SER A 521 -14.39 40.92 10.26
C SER A 521 -15.67 40.93 9.43
N ARG A 522 -16.13 39.75 8.97
CA ARG A 522 -17.28 39.58 8.09
C ARG A 522 -18.49 39.01 8.84
N VAL A 523 -18.27 38.00 9.68
CA VAL A 523 -19.30 37.29 10.45
C VAL A 523 -18.74 36.88 11.80
N ASP A 524 -19.51 37.09 12.87
CA ASP A 524 -19.16 36.58 14.21
C ASP A 524 -19.36 35.06 14.23
N SER A 525 -18.27 34.31 14.43
CA SER A 525 -18.24 32.85 14.29
C SER A 525 -17.39 32.22 15.38
N ALA A 526 -17.95 31.21 16.06
CA ALA A 526 -17.28 30.52 17.16
C ALA A 526 -15.98 29.82 16.72
N ILE A 527 -16.00 29.16 15.56
CA ILE A 527 -14.81 28.50 15.00
C ILE A 527 -13.72 29.53 14.64
N ALA A 528 -14.10 30.72 14.17
CA ALA A 528 -13.12 31.76 13.84
C ALA A 528 -12.47 32.36 15.10
N HIS A 529 -13.19 32.48 16.22
CA HIS A 529 -12.58 32.81 17.52
C HIS A 529 -11.64 31.71 18.00
N GLU A 530 -12.06 30.45 17.92
CA GLU A 530 -11.23 29.29 18.30
C GLU A 530 -9.92 29.23 17.50
N MET A 531 -10.01 29.39 16.18
CA MET A 531 -8.83 29.40 15.30
C MET A 531 -7.94 30.62 15.52
N MET A 532 -8.52 31.79 15.88
CA MET A 532 -7.74 32.97 16.26
C MET A 532 -6.93 32.70 17.53
N ASP A 533 -7.58 32.18 18.57
CA ASP A 533 -6.91 31.83 19.83
C ASP A 533 -5.79 30.81 19.58
N LEU A 534 -6.03 29.81 18.73
CA LEU A 534 -5.04 28.81 18.33
C LEU A 534 -3.83 29.42 17.60
N ALA A 535 -4.07 30.39 16.71
CA ALA A 535 -3.03 31.10 15.97
C ALA A 535 -2.20 32.06 16.84
N GLU A 536 -2.79 32.59 17.93
CA GLU A 536 -2.12 33.48 18.89
C GLU A 536 -1.25 32.73 19.93
N ILE A 537 -1.37 31.40 20.04
CA ILE A 537 -0.45 30.58 20.86
C ILE A 537 0.94 30.61 20.23
N ALA A 538 1.81 31.44 20.83
CA ALA A 538 3.21 31.59 20.46
C ALA A 538 4.00 30.28 20.63
N ASP A 539 4.09 29.50 19.56
CA ASP A 539 5.04 28.41 19.46
C ASP A 539 5.56 28.32 18.03
N THR A 540 6.50 29.19 17.67
CA THR A 540 7.18 29.07 16.38
C THR A 540 8.11 27.84 16.41
N PRO A 541 8.30 27.14 15.28
CA PRO A 541 9.25 26.02 15.18
C PRO A 541 10.67 26.44 15.60
N GLU A 542 11.04 27.68 15.34
CA GLU A 542 12.32 28.28 15.72
C GLU A 542 12.43 28.47 17.24
N THR A 543 11.36 28.88 17.92
CA THR A 543 11.33 28.94 19.39
C THR A 543 11.30 27.55 20.03
N ARG A 544 10.57 26.58 19.43
CA ARG A 544 10.60 25.17 19.86
C ARG A 544 11.99 24.57 19.72
N LEU A 545 12.64 24.77 18.58
CA LEU A 545 14.00 24.30 18.30
C LEU A 545 15.02 24.97 19.22
N THR A 546 14.94 26.29 19.41
CA THR A 546 15.83 27.01 20.32
C THR A 546 15.66 26.51 21.77
N ALA A 547 14.43 26.31 22.22
CA ALA A 547 14.13 25.77 23.54
C ALA A 547 14.59 24.30 23.69
N ALA A 548 14.46 23.48 22.64
CA ALA A 548 14.93 22.10 22.63
C ALA A 548 16.47 22.03 22.67
N LEU A 549 17.16 22.84 21.87
CA LEU A 549 18.63 22.92 21.84
C LEU A 549 19.21 23.46 23.15
N ALA A 550 18.51 24.36 23.84
CA ALA A 550 18.92 24.88 25.14
C ALA A 550 18.97 23.80 26.25
N ARG A 551 18.32 22.64 26.06
CA ARG A 551 18.35 21.51 27.01
C ARG A 551 19.68 20.75 26.99
N TYR A 552 20.48 20.89 25.93
CA TYR A 552 21.74 20.17 25.79
C TYR A 552 22.90 20.92 26.45
N PRO A 553 23.87 20.21 27.06
CA PRO A 553 25.04 20.85 27.65
C PRO A 553 25.90 21.55 26.60
N GLN A 554 26.54 22.65 26.99
CA GLN A 554 27.34 23.47 26.09
C GLN A 554 28.82 23.01 26.07
N PRO A 555 29.48 22.94 24.90
CA PRO A 555 30.86 22.48 24.80
C PRO A 555 31.88 23.30 25.60
N GLU A 556 31.61 24.57 25.81
CA GLU A 556 32.51 25.49 26.51
C GLU A 556 32.52 25.24 28.03
N SER A 557 31.37 24.88 28.60
CA SER A 557 31.18 24.64 30.03
C SER A 557 31.41 23.19 30.45
N THR A 558 31.36 22.25 29.51
CA THR A 558 31.45 20.82 29.83
C THR A 558 32.90 20.32 29.80
N ARG A 559 33.23 19.42 30.74
CA ARG A 559 34.53 18.73 30.83
C ARG A 559 34.30 17.23 30.86
N VAL A 560 34.36 16.61 29.68
CA VAL A 560 34.22 15.15 29.48
C VAL A 560 35.62 14.52 29.45
N ARG A 561 35.78 13.34 30.04
CA ARG A 561 37.01 12.53 29.99
C ARG A 561 36.84 11.37 29.00
N ALA A 562 37.94 10.76 28.56
CA ALA A 562 37.89 9.64 27.63
C ALA A 562 37.05 8.46 28.17
N GLU A 563 37.12 8.19 29.47
CA GLU A 563 36.35 7.16 30.17
C GLU A 563 34.83 7.39 30.17
N ASP A 564 34.37 8.62 29.92
CA ASP A 564 32.95 8.96 29.83
C ASP A 564 32.36 8.71 28.43
N LEU A 565 33.20 8.41 27.43
CA LEU A 565 32.78 8.07 26.08
C LEU A 565 32.77 6.57 25.87
N SER A 566 31.88 6.07 25.02
CA SER A 566 32.02 4.76 24.39
C SER A 566 33.13 4.79 23.34
N LEU A 567 33.64 3.62 22.96
CA LEU A 567 34.66 3.53 21.92
C LEU A 567 34.16 4.08 20.57
N LEU A 568 32.88 3.85 20.24
CA LEU A 568 32.26 4.40 19.03
C LEU A 568 32.23 5.93 19.08
N GLU A 569 31.77 6.55 20.18
CA GLU A 569 31.79 8.02 20.34
C GLU A 569 33.19 8.60 20.24
N ALA A 570 34.20 7.92 20.82
CA ALA A 570 35.59 8.33 20.71
C ALA A 570 36.10 8.28 19.26
N ALA A 571 35.78 7.21 18.53
CA ALA A 571 36.10 7.07 17.10
C ALA A 571 35.37 8.13 16.26
N THR A 572 34.07 8.34 16.51
CA THR A 572 33.23 9.37 15.87
C THR A 572 33.81 10.77 16.07
N LEU A 573 34.28 11.12 17.28
CA LEU A 573 34.89 12.43 17.53
C LEU A 573 36.18 12.63 16.72
N ILE A 574 37.03 11.60 16.65
CA ILE A 574 38.25 11.65 15.82
C ILE A 574 37.89 11.78 14.34
N ALA A 575 36.93 10.99 13.86
CA ALA A 575 36.48 11.02 12.48
C ALA A 575 35.89 12.39 12.11
N LEU A 576 35.08 12.98 13.00
CA LEU A 576 34.43 14.28 12.77
C LEU A 576 35.46 15.39 12.58
N LEU A 577 36.48 15.43 13.44
CA LEU A 577 37.56 16.41 13.36
C LEU A 577 38.50 16.20 12.16
N ARG A 578 38.48 15.02 11.52
CA ARG A 578 39.16 14.76 10.25
C ARG A 578 38.29 15.11 9.04
N ALA A 579 36.99 14.88 9.14
CA ALA A 579 36.03 15.10 8.06
C ALA A 579 35.77 16.59 7.81
N SER A 580 35.68 17.36 8.88
CA SER A 580 35.20 18.74 8.86
C SER A 580 36.31 19.74 9.14
N PRO A 581 36.57 20.69 8.21
CA PRO A 581 37.44 21.83 8.49
C PRO A 581 36.97 22.63 9.71
N LEU A 582 37.92 23.01 10.57
CA LEU A 582 37.68 23.81 11.77
C LEU A 582 37.88 25.30 11.49
N ASP A 583 36.85 26.10 11.74
CA ASP A 583 36.97 27.55 11.90
C ASP A 583 37.44 27.87 13.33
N HIS A 584 38.72 28.24 13.47
CA HIS A 584 39.33 28.58 14.76
C HIS A 584 38.80 29.89 15.38
N VAL A 585 38.13 30.74 14.60
CA VAL A 585 37.56 32.01 15.09
C VAL A 585 36.18 31.75 15.68
N ARG A 586 35.34 30.99 14.97
CA ARG A 586 33.97 30.68 15.38
C ARG A 586 33.84 29.42 16.24
N TRP A 587 34.88 28.60 16.30
CA TRP A 587 34.86 27.28 16.93
C TRP A 587 33.80 26.35 16.33
N THR A 588 33.63 26.41 15.01
CA THR A 588 32.68 25.59 14.27
C THR A 588 33.38 24.65 13.30
N LEU A 589 32.78 23.48 13.10
CA LEU A 589 33.17 22.47 12.13
C LEU A 589 32.20 22.56 10.96
N ALA A 590 32.74 22.61 9.75
CA ALA A 590 31.92 22.64 8.55
C ALA A 590 31.10 21.33 8.42
N PRO A 591 29.94 21.36 7.73
CA PRO A 591 29.14 20.17 7.44
C PRO A 591 29.94 19.01 6.85
N LEU A 592 29.52 17.77 7.15
CA LEU A 592 30.20 16.54 6.69
C LEU A 592 30.10 16.33 5.18
N ASP A 593 29.05 16.85 4.54
CA ASP A 593 28.83 16.75 3.10
C ASP A 593 29.86 17.52 2.26
N ILE A 594 30.62 18.42 2.87
CA ILE A 594 31.76 19.11 2.25
C ILE A 594 32.98 18.19 2.14
N SER A 595 33.02 17.10 2.90
CA SER A 595 34.14 16.15 2.87
C SER A 595 34.15 15.34 1.57
N GLY A 596 35.31 15.23 0.92
CA GLY A 596 35.49 14.39 -0.27
C GLY A 596 35.56 12.89 0.02
N GLN A 597 35.47 12.49 1.30
CA GLN A 597 35.52 11.11 1.76
C GLN A 597 34.34 10.85 2.70
N SER A 598 33.71 9.68 2.58
CA SER A 598 32.56 9.32 3.40
C SER A 598 32.91 9.29 4.89
N PHE A 599 32.07 9.93 5.71
CA PHE A 599 32.25 9.94 7.16
C PHE A 599 32.15 8.53 7.77
N GLU A 600 31.15 7.77 7.36
CA GLU A 600 30.91 6.37 7.71
C GLU A 600 30.58 5.57 6.43
N PRO A 601 30.52 4.22 6.47
CA PRO A 601 30.28 3.42 5.28
C PRO A 601 28.84 3.55 4.75
N THR A 602 27.86 3.60 5.66
CA THR A 602 26.42 3.71 5.35
C THR A 602 25.83 4.94 6.07
N HIS A 603 24.81 4.77 6.93
CA HIS A 603 24.23 5.82 7.78
C HIS A 603 23.90 5.31 9.19
N LYS A 604 24.50 4.19 9.58
CA LYS A 604 24.17 3.46 10.80
C LYS A 604 24.76 4.10 12.05
N PHE A 605 25.92 4.75 11.91
CA PHE A 605 26.71 5.22 13.03
C PHE A 605 26.65 6.73 13.23
N ILE A 606 26.20 7.52 12.25
CA ILE A 606 26.15 8.99 12.31
C ILE A 606 25.27 9.49 13.47
N GLY A 607 24.26 8.73 13.87
CA GLY A 607 23.44 9.01 15.06
C GLY A 607 24.25 9.15 16.36
N THR A 608 25.47 8.61 16.42
CA THR A 608 26.41 8.78 17.54
C THR A 608 26.74 10.25 17.81
N LEU A 609 26.61 11.13 16.82
CA LEU A 609 26.76 12.57 17.01
C LEU A 609 25.78 13.13 18.05
N PHE A 610 24.55 12.59 18.14
CA PHE A 610 23.65 12.95 19.23
C PHE A 610 24.15 12.50 20.61
N GLY A 611 24.84 11.36 20.70
CA GLY A 611 25.50 10.92 21.93
C GLY A 611 26.59 11.89 22.40
N LEU A 612 27.42 12.35 21.48
CA LEU A 612 28.43 13.38 21.74
C LEU A 612 27.79 14.73 22.14
N MET A 613 26.65 15.09 21.53
CA MET A 613 25.89 16.29 21.89
C MET A 613 25.27 16.19 23.28
N ASN A 614 24.68 15.05 23.63
CA ASN A 614 24.13 14.77 24.96
C ASN A 614 25.17 14.92 26.07
N LYS A 615 26.43 14.56 25.79
CA LYS A 615 27.55 14.67 26.72
C LYS A 615 28.19 16.06 26.73
N GLY A 616 27.69 17.01 25.93
CA GLY A 616 28.26 18.35 25.82
C GLY A 616 29.64 18.37 25.17
N VAL A 617 29.99 17.39 24.33
CA VAL A 617 31.24 17.40 23.57
C VAL A 617 31.14 18.33 22.36
N LEU A 618 29.94 18.46 21.80
CA LEU A 618 29.62 19.25 20.62
C LEU A 618 28.18 19.77 20.73
N ALA A 619 27.86 20.81 19.97
CA ALA A 619 26.52 21.40 19.92
C ALA A 619 26.17 21.79 18.48
N ILE A 620 24.89 21.93 18.17
CA ILE A 620 24.45 22.48 16.89
C ILE A 620 24.70 23.99 16.89
N ASP A 621 25.35 24.50 15.84
CA ASP A 621 25.60 25.92 15.67
C ASP A 621 24.40 26.64 15.04
N ALA A 622 24.17 27.90 15.43
CA ALA A 622 23.08 28.73 14.89
C ALA A 622 23.24 29.03 13.39
N SER A 623 24.43 28.86 12.82
CA SER A 623 24.65 28.95 11.37
C SER A 623 24.23 27.71 10.57
N THR A 624 23.72 26.66 11.25
CA THR A 624 23.12 25.51 10.57
C THR A 624 21.92 25.96 9.73
N PRO A 625 21.82 25.58 8.44
CA PRO A 625 20.72 26.00 7.58
C PRO A 625 19.34 25.60 8.12
N ALA A 626 18.34 26.46 7.89
CA ALA A 626 16.96 26.18 8.28
C ALA A 626 16.46 24.87 7.65
N GLY A 627 15.64 24.11 8.39
CA GLY A 627 15.11 22.81 7.97
C GLY A 627 16.08 21.64 8.08
N VAL A 628 17.36 21.85 8.40
CA VAL A 628 18.33 20.76 8.65
C VAL A 628 18.05 20.05 9.97
N VAL A 629 17.53 20.78 10.96
CA VAL A 629 17.19 20.29 12.29
C VAL A 629 15.73 20.63 12.56
N LYS A 630 14.97 19.65 13.04
CA LYS A 630 13.55 19.77 13.38
C LYS A 630 13.29 19.21 14.76
N VAL A 631 12.24 19.69 15.40
CA VAL A 631 11.70 19.13 16.64
C VAL A 631 10.35 18.52 16.28
N GLU A 632 10.25 17.21 16.44
CA GLU A 632 9.00 16.46 16.28
C GLU A 632 8.02 16.82 17.40
N ASP A 633 6.73 16.53 17.23
CA ASP A 633 5.70 16.93 18.20
C ASP A 633 5.80 16.22 19.56
N ASP A 634 6.49 15.07 19.60
CA ASP A 634 6.86 14.38 20.84
C ASP A 634 8.05 15.05 21.57
N GLY A 635 8.60 16.13 21.02
CA GLY A 635 9.74 16.88 21.53
C GLY A 635 11.10 16.26 21.16
N ARG A 636 11.14 15.22 20.33
CA ARG A 636 12.37 14.59 19.85
C ARG A 636 13.02 15.44 18.77
N LEU A 637 14.35 15.55 18.84
CA LEU A 637 15.11 16.28 17.83
C LEU A 637 15.54 15.34 16.69
N THR A 638 15.19 15.70 15.46
CA THR A 638 15.61 15.00 14.24
C THR A 638 16.46 15.92 13.38
N ALA A 639 17.50 15.37 12.75
CA ALA A 639 18.40 16.19 11.93
C ALA A 639 18.99 15.42 10.75
N TYR A 640 19.21 16.13 9.65
CA TYR A 640 20.11 15.70 8.58
C TYR A 640 21.56 15.91 9.02
N LEU A 641 22.07 14.98 9.85
CA LEU A 641 23.33 15.12 10.58
C LEU A 641 24.56 15.40 9.70
N SER A 642 24.52 15.02 8.42
CA SER A 642 25.59 15.33 7.46
C SER A 642 25.67 16.81 7.07
N ARG A 643 24.57 17.54 7.21
CA ARG A 643 24.44 18.97 6.86
C ARG A 643 24.55 19.91 8.06
N VAL A 644 24.68 19.37 9.27
CA VAL A 644 24.75 20.14 10.51
C VAL A 644 26.11 20.84 10.62
N VAL A 645 26.09 22.12 10.99
CA VAL A 645 27.30 22.84 11.41
C VAL A 645 27.50 22.58 12.90
N TRP A 646 28.59 21.91 13.25
CA TRP A 646 28.86 21.55 14.66
C TRP A 646 29.70 22.61 15.34
N ARG A 647 29.21 23.17 16.45
CA ARG A 647 30.00 23.98 17.36
C ARG A 647 30.76 23.09 18.34
N ILE A 648 32.03 23.40 18.54
CA ILE A 648 32.94 22.72 19.47
C ILE A 648 33.61 23.75 20.39
N SER A 649 34.48 23.29 21.29
CA SER A 649 35.30 24.19 22.11
C SER A 649 36.75 23.71 22.24
N ALA A 650 37.57 24.49 22.92
CA ALA A 650 38.93 24.07 23.31
C ALA A 650 38.92 22.77 24.15
N ASN A 651 37.84 22.49 24.90
CA ASN A 651 37.71 21.26 25.68
C ASN A 651 37.52 20.05 24.76
N THR A 652 36.73 20.20 23.70
CA THR A 652 36.51 19.17 22.68
C THR A 652 37.84 18.78 22.03
N LEU A 653 38.67 19.76 21.66
CA LEU A 653 40.00 19.48 21.10
C LEU A 653 40.95 18.84 22.12
N ALA A 654 40.92 19.28 23.38
CA ALA A 654 41.73 18.68 24.44
C ALA A 654 41.32 17.21 24.68
N LEU A 655 40.01 16.92 24.68
CA LEU A 655 39.48 15.57 24.78
C LEU A 655 39.90 14.71 23.59
N GLN A 656 39.76 15.20 22.36
CA GLN A 656 40.19 14.45 21.18
C GLN A 656 41.69 14.09 21.24
N ARG A 657 42.55 15.02 21.66
CA ARG A 657 43.99 14.75 21.85
C ARG A 657 44.22 13.71 22.94
N ALA A 658 43.53 13.84 24.07
CA ALA A 658 43.63 12.89 25.18
C ALA A 658 43.21 11.47 24.76
N ILE A 659 42.16 11.33 23.95
CA ILE A 659 41.70 10.06 23.38
C ILE A 659 42.73 9.49 22.41
N ARG A 660 43.19 10.30 21.44
CA ARG A 660 44.15 9.89 20.41
C ARG A 660 45.47 9.40 21.02
N ASP A 661 45.92 10.07 22.07
CA ASP A 661 47.21 9.82 22.69
C ASP A 661 47.11 8.80 23.85
N LEU A 662 45.91 8.25 24.12
CA LEU A 662 45.69 7.27 25.19
C LEU A 662 46.33 5.91 24.84
N PRO A 663 47.29 5.40 25.63
CA PRO A 663 47.87 4.08 25.41
C PRO A 663 46.82 2.98 25.51
N ARG A 664 46.92 1.93 24.68
CA ARG A 664 45.92 0.84 24.62
C ARG A 664 45.84 0.04 25.92
N GLY A 665 46.97 -0.13 26.59
CA GLY A 665 47.02 -0.71 27.95
C GLY A 665 46.26 0.12 29.01
N GLN A 666 45.98 1.39 28.74
CA GLN A 666 45.23 2.30 29.61
C GLN A 666 43.80 2.58 29.13
N TRP A 667 43.33 1.87 28.09
CA TRP A 667 41.95 2.03 27.65
C TRP A 667 40.94 1.74 28.77
N PRO A 668 39.76 2.37 28.78
CA PRO A 668 38.65 1.93 29.61
C PRO A 668 38.34 0.45 29.34
N GLU A 669 37.92 -0.29 30.36
CA GLU A 669 37.54 -1.71 30.22
C GLU A 669 36.45 -1.89 29.17
N ALA A 670 35.42 -1.04 29.22
CA ALA A 670 34.34 -1.02 28.23
C ALA A 670 34.81 -0.77 26.79
N TRP A 671 35.97 -0.13 26.57
CA TRP A 671 36.52 0.02 25.21
C TRP A 671 37.18 -1.26 24.75
N ARG A 672 37.96 -1.91 25.61
CA ARG A 672 38.60 -3.19 25.29
C ARG A 672 37.57 -4.25 24.95
N ASP A 673 36.52 -4.37 25.77
CA ASP A 673 35.47 -5.37 25.60
C ASP A 673 34.65 -5.16 24.32
N HIS A 674 34.46 -3.89 23.90
CA HIS A 674 33.70 -3.56 22.71
C HIS A 674 34.51 -3.46 21.42
N ALA A 675 35.85 -3.46 21.48
CA ALA A 675 36.70 -3.20 20.31
C ALA A 675 36.45 -4.17 19.15
N THR A 676 36.45 -5.49 19.41
CA THR A 676 36.21 -6.52 18.39
C THR A 676 34.79 -6.44 17.82
N THR A 677 33.80 -6.19 18.68
CA THR A 677 32.39 -6.05 18.25
C THR A 677 32.21 -4.85 17.33
N LEU A 678 32.76 -3.69 17.70
CA LEU A 678 32.68 -2.48 16.89
C LEU A 678 33.44 -2.64 15.56
N ALA A 679 34.64 -3.22 15.59
CA ALA A 679 35.41 -3.53 14.38
C ALA A 679 34.61 -4.43 13.42
N ARG A 680 33.91 -5.43 13.96
CA ARG A 680 33.07 -6.35 13.16
C ARG A 680 31.89 -5.59 12.56
N ASP A 681 31.14 -4.85 13.37
CA ASP A 681 29.95 -4.14 12.90
C ASP A 681 30.30 -3.05 11.88
N LEU A 682 31.44 -2.38 12.02
CA LEU A 682 31.93 -1.43 11.02
C LEU A 682 32.35 -2.15 9.73
N GLY A 683 33.04 -3.30 9.85
CA GLY A 683 33.37 -4.16 8.72
C GLY A 683 32.14 -4.70 7.97
N VAL A 684 31.05 -5.00 8.68
CA VAL A 684 29.77 -5.38 8.06
C VAL A 684 29.23 -4.25 7.18
N GLU A 685 29.21 -3.02 7.68
CA GLU A 685 28.69 -1.89 6.88
C GLU A 685 29.62 -1.57 5.69
N GLU A 686 30.94 -1.69 5.83
CA GLU A 686 31.88 -1.59 4.70
C GLU A 686 31.59 -2.65 3.61
N LEU A 687 31.24 -3.89 4.00
CA LEU A 687 30.85 -4.95 3.07
C LEU A 687 29.50 -4.68 2.39
N VAL A 688 28.55 -4.08 3.10
CA VAL A 688 27.25 -3.68 2.52
C VAL A 688 27.45 -2.59 1.48
N THR A 689 28.25 -1.56 1.78
CA THR A 689 28.59 -0.50 0.82
C THR A 689 29.27 -1.07 -0.43
N TYR A 690 30.18 -2.03 -0.24
CA TYR A 690 30.80 -2.72 -1.37
C TYR A 690 29.79 -3.56 -2.20
N LEU A 691 28.88 -4.27 -1.54
CA LEU A 691 27.83 -5.04 -2.21
C LEU A 691 26.91 -4.13 -3.02
N ASP A 692 26.46 -3.01 -2.44
CA ASP A 692 25.60 -2.02 -3.09
C ASP A 692 26.27 -1.43 -4.35
N HIS A 693 27.55 -1.08 -4.23
CA HIS A 693 28.36 -0.65 -5.38
C HIS A 693 28.40 -1.72 -6.48
N LEU A 694 28.67 -2.99 -6.13
CA LEU A 694 28.76 -4.06 -7.13
C LEU A 694 27.42 -4.34 -7.83
N VAL A 695 26.31 -4.23 -7.11
CA VAL A 695 24.95 -4.42 -7.63
C VAL A 695 24.59 -3.28 -8.57
N THR A 696 24.85 -2.04 -8.17
CA THR A 696 24.61 -0.83 -8.97
C THR A 696 25.45 -0.83 -10.25
N ASP A 697 26.75 -1.09 -10.13
CA ASP A 697 27.70 -1.17 -11.26
C ASP A 697 27.28 -2.22 -12.32
N ARG A 698 26.60 -3.28 -11.90
CA ARG A 698 26.17 -4.39 -12.76
C ARG A 698 24.70 -4.33 -13.17
N ASN A 699 23.97 -3.29 -12.76
CA ASN A 699 22.53 -3.16 -12.96
C ASN A 699 21.75 -4.41 -12.51
N LEU A 700 22.16 -4.99 -11.38
CA LEU A 700 21.47 -6.08 -10.71
C LEU A 700 20.43 -5.51 -9.74
N PRO A 701 19.38 -6.26 -9.39
CA PRO A 701 18.45 -5.80 -8.38
C PRO A 701 19.06 -5.87 -6.97
N THR A 702 18.76 -4.85 -6.18
CA THR A 702 19.21 -4.73 -4.79
C THR A 702 18.59 -5.83 -3.93
N PRO A 703 19.40 -6.73 -3.33
CA PRO A 703 18.88 -7.74 -2.41
C PRO A 703 18.43 -7.10 -1.09
N ASN A 704 17.73 -7.86 -0.25
CA ASN A 704 17.48 -7.44 1.13
C ASN A 704 18.81 -7.23 1.87
N MET A 705 19.11 -5.96 2.18
CA MET A 705 20.39 -5.59 2.79
C MET A 705 20.52 -6.03 4.25
N ASP A 706 19.41 -6.25 4.96
CA ASP A 706 19.45 -6.76 6.33
C ASP A 706 19.82 -8.24 6.39
N ASP A 707 19.36 -9.02 5.42
CA ASP A 707 19.82 -10.40 5.23
C ASP A 707 21.33 -10.43 4.91
N ALA A 708 21.79 -9.52 4.05
CA ALA A 708 23.21 -9.40 3.72
C ALA A 708 24.06 -9.02 4.96
N ARG A 709 23.60 -8.06 5.78
CA ARG A 709 24.25 -7.72 7.06
C ARG A 709 24.36 -8.91 7.99
N GLY A 710 23.28 -9.68 8.12
CA GLY A 710 23.26 -10.90 8.94
C GLY A 710 24.30 -11.92 8.48
N LEU A 711 24.42 -12.13 7.17
CA LEU A 711 25.41 -13.03 6.58
C LEU A 711 26.84 -12.52 6.79
N PHE A 712 27.11 -11.25 6.50
CA PHE A 712 28.45 -10.68 6.66
C PHE A 712 28.90 -10.70 8.12
N ARG A 713 27.99 -10.50 9.08
CA ARG A 713 28.33 -10.58 10.50
C ARG A 713 28.88 -11.96 10.87
N ILE A 714 28.25 -13.03 10.39
CA ILE A 714 28.70 -14.42 10.61
C ILE A 714 30.02 -14.68 9.87
N GLN A 715 30.13 -14.22 8.62
CA GLN A 715 31.33 -14.45 7.81
C GLN A 715 32.56 -13.77 8.39
N LEU A 716 32.42 -12.54 8.92
CA LEU A 716 33.54 -11.79 9.51
C LEU A 716 34.08 -12.40 10.81
N GLU A 717 33.39 -13.36 11.44
CA GLU A 717 33.93 -14.11 12.58
C GLU A 717 35.08 -15.04 12.17
N HIS A 718 35.13 -15.40 10.88
CA HIS A 718 36.09 -16.37 10.35
C HIS A 718 36.91 -15.85 9.17
N LEU A 719 36.39 -14.86 8.44
CA LEU A 719 36.97 -14.33 7.22
C LEU A 719 37.33 -12.85 7.41
N SER A 720 38.33 -12.38 6.66
CA SER A 720 38.66 -10.96 6.55
C SER A 720 37.72 -10.24 5.58
N ILE A 721 37.68 -8.91 5.67
CA ILE A 721 36.92 -8.08 4.73
C ILE A 721 37.41 -8.31 3.30
N ALA A 722 38.73 -8.44 3.09
CA ALA A 722 39.33 -8.74 1.80
C ALA A 722 38.84 -10.08 1.20
N GLN A 723 38.64 -11.11 2.02
CA GLN A 723 38.06 -12.39 1.58
C GLN A 723 36.57 -12.21 1.24
N CYS A 724 35.82 -11.48 2.06
CA CYS A 724 34.41 -11.20 1.80
C CYS A 724 34.20 -10.35 0.53
N TYR A 725 35.11 -9.42 0.21
CA TYR A 725 35.12 -8.69 -1.08
C TYR A 725 35.21 -9.66 -2.26
N TYR A 726 36.17 -10.60 -2.20
CA TYR A 726 36.28 -11.64 -3.22
C TYR A 726 34.99 -12.45 -3.38
N LEU A 727 34.36 -12.86 -2.28
CA LEU A 727 33.13 -13.65 -2.30
C LEU A 727 31.94 -12.87 -2.86
N ALA A 728 31.80 -11.58 -2.52
CA ALA A 728 30.76 -10.72 -3.05
C ALA A 728 30.93 -10.53 -4.56
N HIS A 729 32.13 -10.19 -5.02
CA HIS A 729 32.44 -10.06 -6.44
C HIS A 729 32.17 -11.36 -7.22
N LYS A 730 32.64 -12.50 -6.68
CA LYS A 730 32.38 -13.83 -7.27
C LYS A 730 30.88 -14.11 -7.39
N THR A 731 30.13 -13.81 -6.33
CA THR A 731 28.68 -14.01 -6.31
C THR A 731 27.98 -13.18 -7.39
N MET A 732 28.36 -11.90 -7.56
CA MET A 732 27.75 -11.06 -8.60
C MET A 732 28.01 -11.61 -10.01
N ARG A 733 29.21 -12.13 -10.28
CA ARG A 733 29.51 -12.78 -11.56
C ARG A 733 28.64 -14.01 -11.80
N GLU A 734 28.48 -14.87 -10.79
CA GLU A 734 27.61 -16.05 -10.88
C GLU A 734 26.13 -15.69 -11.07
N THR A 735 25.68 -14.56 -10.52
CA THR A 735 24.34 -14.01 -10.73
C THR A 735 24.15 -13.48 -12.14
N LEU A 736 25.11 -12.73 -12.69
CA LEU A 736 25.05 -12.26 -14.08
C LEU A 736 25.02 -13.41 -15.08
N ASP A 737 25.86 -14.45 -14.87
CA ASP A 737 25.85 -15.65 -15.70
C ASP A 737 24.47 -16.34 -15.68
N TYR A 738 23.81 -16.34 -14.52
CA TYR A 738 22.47 -16.88 -14.38
C TYR A 738 21.42 -16.02 -15.09
N GLN A 739 21.50 -14.70 -14.95
CA GLN A 739 20.60 -13.74 -15.60
C GLN A 739 20.65 -13.90 -17.12
N ALA A 740 21.86 -13.96 -17.70
CA ALA A 740 22.07 -14.10 -19.13
C ALA A 740 21.50 -15.40 -19.70
N ARG A 741 21.54 -16.49 -18.93
CA ARG A 741 21.08 -17.82 -19.37
C ARG A 741 19.58 -18.04 -19.21
N HIS A 742 18.98 -17.51 -18.15
CA HIS A 742 17.64 -17.92 -17.74
C HIS A 742 16.59 -16.80 -17.77
N ARG A 743 16.99 -15.53 -18.00
CA ARG A 743 16.11 -14.34 -17.95
C ARG A 743 15.14 -14.36 -16.76
N PRO A 744 15.63 -14.59 -15.52
CA PRO A 744 14.81 -14.70 -14.33
C PRO A 744 14.16 -13.35 -13.97
N GLY A 745 13.03 -13.40 -13.25
CA GLY A 745 12.40 -12.20 -12.69
C GLY A 745 13.23 -11.55 -11.58
N ARG A 746 12.90 -10.30 -11.24
CA ARG A 746 13.64 -9.46 -10.28
C ARG A 746 13.82 -10.13 -8.90
N ALA A 747 12.73 -10.56 -8.28
CA ALA A 747 12.75 -11.22 -6.97
C ALA A 747 13.61 -12.50 -6.94
N GLN A 748 13.68 -13.22 -8.07
CA GLN A 748 14.50 -14.44 -8.17
C GLN A 748 16.00 -14.12 -8.19
N LEU A 749 16.41 -13.00 -8.79
CA LEU A 749 17.80 -12.53 -8.77
C LEU A 749 18.20 -12.06 -7.36
N GLU A 750 17.33 -11.31 -6.68
CA GLU A 750 17.55 -10.85 -5.30
C GLU A 750 17.77 -12.04 -4.35
N ALA A 751 16.87 -13.03 -4.38
CA ALA A 751 17.00 -14.25 -3.58
C ALA A 751 18.26 -15.05 -3.94
N ARG A 752 18.64 -15.07 -5.23
CA ARG A 752 19.83 -15.79 -5.69
C ARG A 752 21.12 -15.14 -5.17
N ILE A 753 21.20 -13.81 -5.14
CA ILE A 753 22.36 -13.08 -4.59
C ILE A 753 22.60 -13.50 -3.14
N ILE A 754 21.56 -13.47 -2.30
CA ILE A 754 21.66 -13.85 -0.87
C ILE A 754 22.06 -15.32 -0.71
N ASN A 755 21.43 -16.23 -1.46
CA ASN A 755 21.74 -17.66 -1.37
C ASN A 755 23.17 -17.98 -1.82
N LEU A 756 23.66 -17.32 -2.87
CA LEU A 756 25.03 -17.49 -3.34
C LEU A 756 26.04 -16.87 -2.38
N LEU A 757 25.76 -15.71 -1.79
CA LEU A 757 26.62 -15.09 -0.77
C LEU A 757 26.77 -16.03 0.43
N ARG A 758 25.66 -16.59 0.93
CA ARG A 758 25.64 -17.57 2.02
C ARG A 758 26.45 -18.82 1.66
N GLY A 759 26.10 -19.48 0.56
CA GLY A 759 26.74 -20.73 0.15
C GLY A 759 28.20 -20.59 -0.30
N ASN A 760 28.62 -19.42 -0.81
CA ASN A 760 30.02 -19.12 -1.07
C ASN A 760 30.80 -18.90 0.22
N GLY A 761 30.24 -18.17 1.20
CA GLY A 761 30.83 -17.96 2.52
C GLY A 761 31.02 -19.26 3.31
N GLU A 762 29.99 -20.08 3.44
CA GLU A 762 30.06 -21.38 4.13
C GLU A 762 31.14 -22.29 3.53
N ARG A 763 31.24 -22.32 2.20
CA ARG A 763 32.28 -23.09 1.49
C ARG A 763 33.67 -22.52 1.72
N ALA A 764 33.82 -21.20 1.73
CA ALA A 764 35.10 -20.54 1.96
C ALA A 764 35.62 -20.83 3.38
N ILE A 765 34.75 -20.79 4.38
CA ILE A 765 35.07 -21.13 5.78
C ILE A 765 35.44 -22.62 5.88
N ALA A 766 34.58 -23.52 5.39
CA ALA A 766 34.79 -24.96 5.50
C ALA A 766 36.07 -25.46 4.79
N LYS A 767 36.48 -24.78 3.71
CA LYS A 767 37.63 -25.16 2.90
C LYS A 767 38.89 -24.31 3.16
N GLY A 768 38.80 -23.31 4.04
CA GLY A 768 39.91 -22.39 4.32
C GLY A 768 40.41 -21.64 3.08
N TRP A 769 39.51 -21.01 2.32
CA TRP A 769 39.92 -20.24 1.14
C TRP A 769 40.71 -18.99 1.53
N ASP A 770 41.90 -18.79 0.94
CA ASP A 770 42.76 -17.62 1.21
C ASP A 770 42.72 -16.56 0.10
N THR A 771 41.74 -16.62 -0.81
CA THR A 771 41.62 -15.62 -1.88
C THR A 771 41.14 -14.30 -1.32
N ARG A 772 41.92 -13.24 -1.52
CA ARG A 772 41.68 -11.88 -1.02
C ARG A 772 41.66 -10.88 -2.16
N TYR A 773 40.80 -9.88 -2.07
CA TYR A 773 40.78 -8.73 -2.97
C TYR A 773 41.25 -7.47 -2.24
N ASP A 774 41.96 -6.60 -2.97
CA ASP A 774 42.29 -5.26 -2.49
C ASP A 774 41.04 -4.37 -2.46
N ARG A 775 41.09 -3.30 -1.66
CA ARG A 775 40.08 -2.24 -1.72
C ARG A 775 40.09 -1.59 -3.11
N ILE A 776 38.89 -1.33 -3.63
CA ILE A 776 38.73 -0.59 -4.88
C ILE A 776 38.93 0.90 -4.64
N ARG A 777 39.44 1.62 -5.65
CA ARG A 777 39.82 3.03 -5.52
C ARG A 777 38.59 3.93 -5.32
N GLU A 778 37.48 3.53 -5.89
CA GLU A 778 36.19 4.23 -5.88
C GLU A 778 35.50 4.17 -4.51
N LEU A 779 35.88 3.21 -3.66
CA LEU A 779 35.39 3.06 -2.29
C LEU A 779 36.56 3.06 -1.30
N PRO A 780 37.17 4.23 -1.04
CA PRO A 780 38.13 4.35 0.05
C PRO A 780 37.46 4.00 1.40
N PRO A 781 38.25 3.61 2.42
CA PRO A 781 37.70 3.38 3.77
C PRO A 781 36.99 4.64 4.28
N SER A 782 35.96 4.47 5.09
CA SER A 782 35.31 5.61 5.73
C SER A 782 36.22 6.30 6.76
N LEU A 783 35.99 7.58 7.06
CA LEU A 783 36.76 8.30 8.07
C LEU A 783 36.59 7.71 9.48
N LEU A 784 35.42 7.13 9.76
CA LEU A 784 35.17 6.36 10.97
C LEU A 784 36.00 5.07 11.04
N TRP A 785 36.15 4.37 9.91
CA TRP A 785 37.05 3.22 9.80
C TRP A 785 38.49 3.61 10.10
N GLU A 786 39.00 4.66 9.47
CA GLU A 786 40.36 5.14 9.73
C GLU A 786 40.55 5.61 11.18
N ALA A 787 39.54 6.28 11.76
CA ALA A 787 39.59 6.69 13.16
C ALA A 787 39.72 5.49 14.11
N LEU A 788 38.94 4.42 13.89
CA LEU A 788 39.03 3.21 14.71
C LEU A 788 40.32 2.43 14.46
N HIS A 789 40.66 2.20 13.20
CA HIS A 789 41.71 1.25 12.83
C HIS A 789 43.09 1.88 12.71
N ASP A 790 43.23 3.07 12.15
CA ASP A 790 44.54 3.71 12.01
C ASP A 790 44.95 4.47 13.27
N VAL A 791 43.98 5.13 13.91
CA VAL A 791 44.26 6.03 15.04
C VAL A 791 44.15 5.32 16.39
N LEU A 792 42.98 4.75 16.69
CA LEU A 792 42.71 4.18 18.01
C LEU A 792 43.39 2.83 18.21
N THR A 793 42.97 1.80 17.48
CA THR A 793 43.53 0.44 17.62
C THR A 793 44.95 0.33 17.04
N ARG A 794 45.28 1.19 16.06
CA ARG A 794 46.46 1.10 15.18
C ARG A 794 46.61 -0.24 14.48
N TRP A 795 45.48 -0.92 14.25
CA TRP A 795 45.43 -2.15 13.49
C TRP A 795 45.62 -1.91 11.99
N GLY A 796 45.26 -0.71 11.51
CA GLY A 796 45.57 -0.21 10.19
C GLY A 796 45.07 -1.10 9.05
N ARG A 797 45.94 -1.34 8.06
CA ARG A 797 45.65 -2.20 6.90
C ARG A 797 45.31 -3.63 7.28
N THR A 798 45.87 -4.14 8.38
CA THR A 798 45.60 -5.50 8.87
C THR A 798 44.12 -5.71 9.18
N ALA A 799 43.40 -4.66 9.60
CA ALA A 799 41.95 -4.73 9.84
C ALA A 799 41.12 -5.11 8.60
N PHE A 800 41.65 -4.90 7.40
CA PHE A 800 41.01 -5.31 6.15
C PHE A 800 41.46 -6.71 5.71
N GLU A 801 42.70 -7.08 5.99
CA GLU A 801 43.36 -8.27 5.45
C GLU A 801 43.21 -9.51 6.33
N GLU A 802 43.03 -9.33 7.64
CA GLU A 802 42.88 -10.41 8.62
C GLU A 802 41.46 -10.49 9.20
N PRO A 803 41.02 -11.67 9.69
CA PRO A 803 39.73 -11.82 10.36
C PRO A 803 39.61 -10.90 11.59
N VAL A 804 38.41 -10.37 11.85
CA VAL A 804 38.19 -9.41 12.95
C VAL A 804 38.60 -9.94 14.32
N MET A 805 38.52 -11.26 14.50
CA MET A 805 38.86 -11.95 15.74
C MET A 805 40.36 -12.00 16.02
N THR A 806 41.22 -11.58 15.08
CA THR A 806 42.68 -11.48 15.31
C THR A 806 43.11 -10.13 15.86
N LEU A 807 42.18 -9.18 16.08
CA LEU A 807 42.48 -7.88 16.67
C LEU A 807 43.15 -8.05 18.04
N THR A 808 44.42 -7.65 18.13
CA THR A 808 45.19 -7.59 19.38
C THR A 808 45.34 -6.15 19.86
N LEU A 809 45.00 -5.88 21.12
CA LEU A 809 45.10 -4.55 21.74
C LEU A 809 46.42 -4.34 22.53
N GLU A 810 47.43 -5.17 22.28
CA GLU A 810 48.75 -5.01 22.90
C GLU A 810 49.55 -3.91 22.20
N ASP A 811 50.21 -3.04 22.99
CA ASP A 811 51.20 -2.13 22.43
C ASP A 811 52.39 -2.97 21.96
N PRO A 812 52.85 -2.88 20.69
CA PRO A 812 54.01 -3.64 20.25
C PRO A 812 55.20 -3.29 21.14
N GLU A 813 55.83 -4.29 21.73
CA GLU A 813 57.08 -4.11 22.47
C GLU A 813 58.04 -3.33 21.59
N THR A 814 58.50 -2.19 22.09
CA THR A 814 59.53 -1.41 21.43
C THR A 814 60.74 -2.33 21.30
N PRO A 815 61.24 -2.67 20.09
CA PRO A 815 62.43 -3.49 19.99
C PRO A 815 63.57 -2.77 20.71
N PRO A 816 64.41 -3.47 21.49
CA PRO A 816 65.50 -2.83 22.20
C PRO A 816 66.39 -2.14 21.17
N THR A 817 66.55 -0.84 21.33
CA THR A 817 67.52 -0.03 20.61
C THR A 817 68.90 -0.64 20.83
N HIS A 818 69.43 -1.33 19.82
CA HIS A 818 70.85 -1.62 19.76
C HIS A 818 71.61 -0.29 19.69
N HIS A 819 72.53 -0.13 20.66
CA HIS A 819 73.38 1.03 20.91
C HIS A 819 74.05 1.65 19.69
#